data_AF-A0A2A5AQ91-F1
#
_entry.id   AF-A0A2A5AQ91-F1
#
_cell.length_a   1.000
_cell.length_b   1.000
_cell.length_c   1.000
_cell.angle_alpha   90.00
_cell.angle_beta   90.00
_cell.angle_gamma   90.00
#
_symmetry.space_group_name_H-M   'P 1'
#
loop_
_entity.id
_entity.type
_entity.pdbx_description
1 polymer ?
#
loop_
_entity_poly.entity_id
_entity_poly.type
_entity_poly.pdbx_seq_one_letter_code
_entity_poly.pdbx_strand_id
1 'polypeptide(L)'
;MKLLLFLMFIKFQFALPFLIYYGNEIPEYKLYKYDDLVIDPDQYQNVWEFSNQTYAYISMGEVEKFRSYYNLLLKKGILEAVNPEWPDARYVSLKNDIWKNYLLETIIPNVLEKGYKGIFLDTLDSLLVSKQNRKLIIELINSIKARYPKLKLMANRGFSLLKDLNVDSVLLESTLSHYDFKTKKHSLAFNEVIKVPSKIKIFSLDYWPRSDHKTIKLLYQKAIKKGYIPLISTIDLQQEPILLYDFERKLYFNSVKVDFENKPIIRNILAISSVDEYDRSAIHIHMESTLNYYGMHCFNKPFNDLPKELHSYDGVLLWLKGDDLEDPFKLFYLLSKAKSLGLPIFWIGGFPPIPKNYPKEIKLNKLIWEAFNIKVGPYYFFKNINAKISYSHPDFHFEKKLSKTKLDSIQAYDIKIDSLKEPILTISIPKFKDTTPCFFSDWGVFLDSSKAFLAGSEYQSRWYMNPFTIIEKVFYKEHWPIPDTTTIKGKRISYIHIDGDGVLSLSEISAGKSCGQVAIKKIFKKYKLKTGVSFIANEIDDNFQGNAISQQVVSDTFALPYIEPASHTYSHPFSWKKGIVAFSIDKNATDTLWDGIIKAKQEVGGILNLDFEIKKSIEYLSQFLPKGKKLDVIYYSGDCVPTKQQLIYLKTNNILAFNGGDSYFDHNFNSLSYVKALGKDIDGYKQIYSSNANENTYTDLWNDRFWGFARVKETWDNTGYPKRLKPMNMYYHFYSLAKLGSYRALIYLYDYLYKNQKNIAIIYPSQFIKIAHNFYTIKIKKISPKHFKISNATDLKEIRFNKKIKIKSTKNIIKVTYNKKLNVTYLTIGDSPQAEIILK
;
A
#
# COMPACT_ATOMS: atom_id res chain seq x y z
N MET A 1 -8.17 -48.56 -26.43
CA MET A 1 -8.51 -47.14 -26.12
C MET A 1 -8.76 -46.97 -24.62
N LYS A 2 -7.72 -47.17 -23.79
CA LYS A 2 -7.78 -47.15 -22.31
C LYS A 2 -6.44 -46.71 -21.68
N LEU A 3 -5.77 -45.71 -22.26
CA LEU A 3 -4.47 -45.22 -21.78
C LEU A 3 -4.30 -43.70 -21.80
N LEU A 4 -5.39 -42.92 -21.73
CA LEU A 4 -5.31 -41.45 -21.80
C LEU A 4 -6.07 -40.71 -20.69
N LEU A 5 -6.37 -41.38 -19.57
CA LEU A 5 -7.17 -40.81 -18.48
C LEU A 5 -6.46 -40.80 -17.11
N PHE A 6 -5.13 -40.87 -17.07
CA PHE A 6 -4.36 -40.89 -15.81
C PHE A 6 -3.28 -39.80 -15.68
N LEU A 7 -3.31 -38.75 -16.50
CA LEU A 7 -2.30 -37.66 -16.46
C LEU A 7 -2.86 -36.27 -16.12
N MET A 8 -4.01 -36.20 -15.42
CA MET A 8 -4.50 -34.94 -14.84
C MET A 8 -4.60 -35.05 -13.32
N PHE A 9 -3.45 -35.04 -12.63
CA PHE A 9 -3.29 -34.52 -11.26
C PHE A 9 -1.79 -34.59 -10.91
N ILE A 10 -0.99 -33.71 -11.53
CA ILE A 10 0.31 -33.36 -10.94
C ILE A 10 0.25 -31.86 -10.63
N LYS A 11 0.00 -31.55 -9.35
CA LYS A 11 0.30 -30.23 -8.80
C LYS A 11 1.82 -30.06 -8.89
N PHE A 12 2.31 -29.32 -9.89
CA PHE A 12 3.70 -28.86 -9.85
C PHE A 12 3.76 -27.62 -8.96
N GLN A 13 4.08 -27.86 -7.69
CA GLN A 13 4.36 -26.85 -6.68
C GLN A 13 5.87 -26.56 -6.77
N PHE A 14 6.23 -25.38 -7.27
CA PHE A 14 7.62 -24.96 -7.49
C PHE A 14 8.12 -24.08 -6.35
N ALA A 15 8.48 -24.69 -5.23
CA ALA A 15 9.20 -24.01 -4.18
C ALA A 15 10.54 -24.71 -3.91
N LEU A 16 11.50 -23.92 -3.41
CA LEU A 16 12.83 -24.44 -3.08
C LEU A 16 12.69 -25.23 -1.78
N PRO A 17 13.21 -26.45 -1.66
CA PRO A 17 12.58 -27.39 -0.76
C PRO A 17 12.88 -27.13 0.73
N PHE A 18 13.98 -26.47 1.08
CA PHE A 18 14.41 -26.31 2.48
C PHE A 18 15.47 -25.22 2.68
N LEU A 19 15.37 -24.44 3.76
CA LEU A 19 16.42 -23.53 4.26
C LEU A 19 16.46 -23.52 5.79
N ILE A 20 17.68 -23.49 6.35
CA ILE A 20 17.95 -23.10 7.73
C ILE A 20 18.75 -21.80 7.71
N TYR A 21 18.29 -20.80 8.45
CA TYR A 21 18.87 -19.47 8.46
C TYR A 21 18.77 -18.83 9.84
N TYR A 22 19.92 -18.53 10.45
CA TYR A 22 19.98 -17.91 11.79
C TYR A 22 20.49 -16.46 11.77
N GLY A 23 20.81 -15.94 10.59
CA GLY A 23 21.23 -14.54 10.42
C GLY A 23 20.06 -13.56 10.28
N ASN A 24 20.38 -12.30 10.00
CA ASN A 24 19.44 -11.22 9.67
C ASN A 24 19.84 -10.42 8.41
N GLU A 25 20.89 -10.86 7.70
CA GLU A 25 21.44 -10.23 6.50
C GLU A 25 20.65 -10.56 5.21
N ILE A 26 19.96 -11.71 5.15
CA ILE A 26 19.12 -12.07 4.01
C ILE A 26 17.81 -11.29 4.12
N PRO A 27 17.48 -10.44 3.13
CA PRO A 27 16.19 -9.75 3.11
C PRO A 27 15.02 -10.75 3.20
N GLU A 28 14.06 -10.47 4.07
CA GLU A 28 12.95 -11.38 4.42
C GLU A 28 12.20 -11.96 3.21
N TYR A 29 11.96 -11.16 2.17
CA TYR A 29 11.26 -11.62 0.97
C TYR A 29 11.99 -12.76 0.23
N LYS A 30 13.33 -12.87 0.36
CA LYS A 30 14.09 -13.97 -0.23
C LYS A 30 13.87 -15.28 0.52
N LEU A 31 13.36 -15.23 1.75
CA LEU A 31 13.04 -16.42 2.54
C LEU A 31 11.68 -17.02 2.12
N TYR A 32 10.78 -16.24 1.49
CA TYR A 32 9.46 -16.69 1.03
C TYR A 32 9.48 -17.77 -0.06
N LYS A 33 10.62 -18.01 -0.71
CA LYS A 33 10.75 -19.02 -1.77
C LYS A 33 10.99 -20.45 -1.26
N TYR A 34 11.23 -20.64 0.04
CA TYR A 34 11.57 -21.95 0.62
C TYR A 34 10.36 -22.65 1.25
N ASP A 35 10.06 -23.88 0.84
CA ASP A 35 8.92 -24.70 1.28
C ASP A 35 8.95 -24.99 2.79
N ASP A 36 10.11 -25.36 3.29
CA ASP A 36 10.39 -25.61 4.70
C ASP A 36 11.49 -24.62 5.15
N LEU A 37 11.16 -23.69 6.06
CA LEU A 37 12.06 -22.62 6.50
C LEU A 37 12.26 -22.68 8.01
N VAL A 38 13.50 -22.92 8.46
CA VAL A 38 13.91 -22.88 9.88
C VAL A 38 14.61 -21.55 10.16
N ILE A 39 14.07 -20.76 11.08
CA ILE A 39 14.57 -19.43 11.45
C ILE A 39 14.41 -19.17 12.95
N ASP A 40 15.21 -18.24 13.50
CA ASP A 40 15.17 -17.90 14.93
C ASP A 40 13.99 -16.97 15.27
N PRO A 41 13.09 -17.35 16.21
CA PRO A 41 11.93 -16.53 16.58
C PRO A 41 12.27 -15.25 17.36
N ASP A 42 13.51 -15.06 17.82
CA ASP A 42 13.98 -13.79 18.39
C ASP A 42 14.36 -12.78 17.30
N GLN A 43 14.79 -13.26 16.12
CA GLN A 43 15.07 -12.41 14.96
C GLN A 43 13.80 -12.11 14.15
N TYR A 44 12.88 -13.07 14.01
CA TYR A 44 11.68 -12.96 13.18
C TYR A 44 10.39 -12.99 14.02
N GLN A 45 9.84 -11.81 14.31
CA GLN A 45 8.70 -11.63 15.22
C GLN A 45 7.32 -11.78 14.56
N ASN A 46 7.23 -11.77 13.22
CA ASN A 46 5.96 -11.96 12.50
C ASN A 46 6.20 -12.74 11.21
N VAL A 47 5.74 -14.00 11.17
CA VAL A 47 5.89 -14.88 10.00
C VAL A 47 4.56 -15.27 9.36
N TRP A 48 3.47 -14.57 9.67
CA TRP A 48 2.13 -14.83 9.10
C TRP A 48 2.07 -14.65 7.58
N GLU A 49 2.96 -13.84 7.03
CA GLU A 49 3.04 -13.55 5.60
C GLU A 49 3.80 -14.63 4.80
N PHE A 50 4.51 -15.54 5.48
CA PHE A 50 5.18 -16.67 4.83
C PHE A 50 4.13 -17.69 4.38
N SER A 51 4.02 -17.88 3.06
CA SER A 51 3.10 -18.85 2.44
C SER A 51 3.44 -20.30 2.82
N ASN A 52 4.69 -20.56 3.21
CA ASN A 52 5.28 -21.89 3.31
C ASN A 52 5.30 -22.42 4.76
N GLN A 53 5.88 -23.60 5.00
CA GLN A 53 6.01 -24.21 6.32
C GLN A 53 7.18 -23.59 7.07
N THR A 54 6.89 -22.78 8.10
CA THR A 54 7.91 -22.13 8.95
C THR A 54 8.11 -22.90 10.25
N TYR A 55 9.37 -23.10 10.61
CA TYR A 55 9.83 -23.75 11.85
C TYR A 55 10.59 -22.75 12.70
N ALA A 56 10.19 -22.58 13.96
CA ALA A 56 10.97 -21.81 14.92
C ALA A 56 12.12 -22.67 15.45
N TYR A 57 13.34 -22.14 15.42
CA TYR A 57 14.48 -22.75 16.09
C TYR A 57 14.28 -22.75 17.61
N ILE A 58 14.36 -23.93 18.24
CA ILE A 58 14.36 -24.09 19.69
C ILE A 58 15.38 -25.16 20.09
N SER A 59 16.37 -24.76 20.89
CA SER A 59 17.29 -25.71 21.54
C SER A 59 16.58 -26.42 22.69
N MET A 60 16.56 -27.75 22.67
CA MET A 60 15.80 -28.57 23.62
C MET A 60 16.61 -28.99 24.85
N GLY A 61 17.91 -29.21 24.66
CA GLY A 61 18.84 -29.66 25.69
C GLY A 61 19.67 -28.56 26.32
N GLU A 62 19.64 -27.36 25.76
CA GLU A 62 20.51 -26.27 26.15
C GLU A 62 19.78 -24.93 26.10
N VAL A 63 20.19 -23.98 26.95
CA VAL A 63 19.66 -22.61 26.94
C VAL A 63 20.81 -21.63 26.81
N GLU A 64 20.74 -20.80 25.78
CA GLU A 64 21.74 -19.78 25.47
C GLU A 64 21.54 -18.52 26.32
N LYS A 65 22.64 -17.89 26.75
CA LYS A 65 22.63 -16.69 27.62
C LYS A 65 21.79 -15.53 27.10
N PHE A 66 21.69 -15.36 25.78
CA PHE A 66 20.97 -14.25 25.18
C PHE A 66 19.44 -14.45 25.17
N ARG A 67 18.94 -15.67 25.43
CA ARG A 67 17.51 -15.92 25.49
C ARG A 67 16.91 -15.15 26.66
N SER A 68 15.78 -14.49 26.42
CA SER A 68 15.08 -13.67 27.42
C SER A 68 14.76 -14.44 28.71
N TYR A 69 14.62 -15.76 28.62
CA TYR A 69 14.29 -16.66 29.72
C TYR A 69 15.50 -17.27 30.44
N TYR A 70 16.74 -17.04 29.99
CA TYR A 70 17.94 -17.64 30.58
C TYR A 70 18.07 -17.35 32.09
N ASN A 71 18.00 -16.06 32.49
CA ASN A 71 18.15 -15.65 33.88
C ASN A 71 17.04 -16.21 34.79
N LEU A 72 15.83 -16.35 34.25
CA LEU A 72 14.70 -16.95 34.96
C LEU A 72 14.97 -18.44 35.26
N LEU A 73 15.43 -19.19 34.26
CA LEU A 73 15.72 -20.62 34.41
C LEU A 73 16.94 -20.86 35.29
N LEU A 74 17.95 -19.98 35.23
CA LEU A 74 19.09 -19.98 36.13
C LEU A 74 18.63 -19.81 37.59
N LYS A 75 17.77 -18.82 37.86
CA LYS A 75 17.20 -18.59 39.20
C LYS A 75 16.33 -19.76 39.68
N LYS A 76 15.65 -20.44 38.76
CA LYS A 76 14.86 -21.65 39.06
C LYS A 76 15.72 -22.90 39.27
N GLY A 77 17.05 -22.80 39.12
CA GLY A 77 17.99 -23.87 39.42
C GLY A 77 17.96 -25.05 38.43
N ILE A 78 17.45 -24.83 37.21
CA ILE A 78 17.34 -25.90 36.20
C ILE A 78 18.44 -25.88 35.14
N LEU A 79 19.28 -24.84 35.11
CA LEU A 79 20.44 -24.78 34.22
C LEU A 79 21.64 -25.43 34.90
N GLU A 80 22.21 -26.45 34.26
CA GLU A 80 23.33 -27.25 34.74
C GLU A 80 24.67 -26.64 34.27
N ALA A 81 25.68 -27.50 34.03
CA ALA A 81 27.00 -27.09 33.58
C ALA A 81 26.95 -26.37 32.22
N VAL A 82 27.95 -25.51 31.98
CA VAL A 82 28.19 -24.88 30.69
C VAL A 82 28.58 -25.95 29.67
N ASN A 83 28.08 -25.83 28.44
CA ASN A 83 28.50 -26.71 27.35
C ASN A 83 29.96 -26.37 26.96
N PRO A 84 30.92 -27.30 27.05
CA PRO A 84 32.32 -27.03 26.69
C PRO A 84 32.53 -26.60 25.23
N GLU A 85 31.68 -27.09 24.31
CA GLU A 85 31.75 -26.75 22.89
C GLU A 85 31.00 -25.44 22.57
N TRP A 86 30.05 -25.05 23.42
CA TRP A 86 29.24 -23.84 23.30
C TRP A 86 29.20 -23.07 24.63
N PRO A 87 30.22 -22.26 24.96
CA PRO A 87 30.38 -21.63 26.27
C PRO A 87 29.27 -20.63 26.68
N ASP A 88 28.45 -20.23 25.72
CA ASP A 88 27.30 -19.35 25.93
C ASP A 88 25.99 -20.11 26.16
N ALA A 89 26.02 -21.44 26.13
CA ALA A 89 24.89 -22.30 26.43
C ALA A 89 25.14 -23.13 27.71
N ARG A 90 24.06 -23.38 28.46
CA ARG A 90 24.06 -24.32 29.59
C ARG A 90 23.10 -25.46 29.32
N TYR A 91 23.47 -26.67 29.74
CA TYR A 91 22.55 -27.80 29.72
C TYR A 91 21.33 -27.55 30.61
N VAL A 92 20.17 -28.09 30.22
CA VAL A 92 18.93 -27.99 31.02
C VAL A 92 18.62 -29.33 31.68
N SER A 93 18.22 -29.27 32.95
CA SER A 93 17.80 -30.46 33.70
C SER A 93 16.35 -30.84 33.38
N LEU A 94 16.10 -32.13 33.11
CA LEU A 94 14.74 -32.66 32.90
C LEU A 94 14.14 -33.30 34.16
N LYS A 95 14.84 -33.26 35.30
CA LYS A 95 14.43 -33.94 36.55
C LYS A 95 13.11 -33.42 37.14
N ASN A 96 12.70 -32.21 36.78
CA ASN A 96 11.42 -31.63 37.16
C ASN A 96 10.71 -31.05 35.93
N ASP A 97 9.40 -30.82 36.05
CA ASP A 97 8.57 -30.37 34.94
C ASP A 97 8.71 -28.86 34.62
N ILE A 98 9.65 -28.14 35.24
CA ILE A 98 9.78 -26.69 35.04
C ILE A 98 10.12 -26.38 33.58
N TRP A 99 11.09 -27.09 32.99
CA TRP A 99 11.44 -26.87 31.58
C TRP A 99 10.30 -27.29 30.64
N LYS A 100 9.70 -28.45 30.89
CA LYS A 100 8.55 -28.97 30.13
C LYS A 100 7.40 -27.95 30.12
N ASN A 101 7.01 -27.46 31.29
CA ASN A 101 5.90 -26.51 31.42
C ASN A 101 6.26 -25.16 30.81
N TYR A 102 7.48 -24.65 31.02
CA TYR A 102 7.89 -23.38 30.43
C TYR A 102 7.89 -23.42 28.89
N LEU A 103 8.36 -24.53 28.32
CA LEU A 103 8.30 -24.76 26.88
C LEU A 103 6.84 -24.80 26.40
N LEU A 104 6.00 -25.63 27.01
CA LEU A 104 4.62 -25.87 26.58
C LEU A 104 3.70 -24.67 26.80
N GLU A 105 3.92 -23.87 27.83
CA GLU A 105 2.99 -22.83 28.27
C GLU A 105 3.46 -21.42 27.98
N THR A 106 4.76 -21.23 27.69
CA THR A 106 5.33 -19.90 27.42
C THR A 106 5.98 -19.84 26.03
N ILE A 107 6.99 -20.67 25.77
CA ILE A 107 7.78 -20.55 24.53
C ILE A 107 6.95 -20.91 23.31
N ILE A 108 6.28 -22.06 23.32
CA ILE A 108 5.51 -22.54 22.15
C ILE A 108 4.31 -21.62 21.84
N PRO A 109 3.49 -21.19 22.83
CA PRO A 109 2.43 -20.20 22.57
C PRO A 109 2.96 -18.91 21.95
N ASN A 110 4.09 -18.38 22.43
CA ASN A 110 4.70 -17.17 21.85
C ASN A 110 5.12 -17.39 20.39
N VAL A 111 5.70 -18.55 20.08
CA VAL A 111 6.05 -18.93 18.71
C VAL A 111 4.81 -19.05 17.81
N LEU A 112 3.71 -19.63 18.31
CA LEU A 112 2.45 -19.74 17.56
C LEU A 112 1.82 -18.37 17.28
N GLU A 113 1.86 -17.46 18.25
CA GLU A 113 1.35 -16.09 18.10
C GLU A 113 2.09 -15.31 16.99
N LYS A 114 3.40 -15.55 16.87
CA LYS A 114 4.24 -15.01 15.78
C LYS A 114 3.92 -15.60 14.41
N GLY A 115 3.11 -16.66 14.32
CA GLY A 115 2.64 -17.26 13.06
C GLY A 115 3.37 -18.52 12.60
N TYR A 116 4.28 -19.07 13.42
CA TYR A 116 5.00 -20.29 13.08
C TYR A 116 4.09 -21.51 13.02
N LYS A 117 4.35 -22.38 12.03
CA LYS A 117 3.55 -23.61 11.79
C LYS A 117 4.28 -24.87 12.27
N GLY A 118 5.51 -24.74 12.76
CA GLY A 118 6.35 -25.83 13.23
C GLY A 118 7.45 -25.36 14.18
N ILE A 119 8.13 -26.33 14.79
CA ILE A 119 9.30 -26.15 15.65
C ILE A 119 10.41 -27.08 15.16
N PHE A 120 11.61 -26.53 15.06
CA PHE A 120 12.85 -27.25 14.86
C PHE A 120 13.50 -27.51 16.22
N LEU A 121 13.64 -28.79 16.57
CA LEU A 121 14.06 -29.28 17.88
C LEU A 121 15.57 -29.57 17.84
N ASP A 122 16.38 -28.62 18.28
CA ASP A 122 17.83 -28.76 18.29
C ASP A 122 18.35 -29.38 19.60
N THR A 123 19.63 -29.78 19.62
CA THR A 123 20.36 -30.29 20.81
C THR A 123 19.75 -31.52 21.49
N LEU A 124 19.01 -32.37 20.76
CA LEU A 124 18.49 -33.64 21.28
C LEU A 124 19.60 -34.60 21.72
N ASP A 125 20.73 -34.59 21.02
CA ASP A 125 21.90 -35.41 21.39
C ASP A 125 22.56 -34.92 22.69
N SER A 126 22.51 -33.61 22.97
CA SER A 126 23.02 -33.03 24.21
C SER A 126 22.27 -33.54 25.44
N LEU A 127 20.96 -33.81 25.32
CA LEU A 127 20.18 -34.45 26.37
C LEU A 127 20.65 -35.89 26.65
N LEU A 128 21.12 -36.60 25.62
CA LEU A 128 21.69 -37.94 25.76
C LEU A 128 23.10 -37.89 26.39
N VAL A 129 23.94 -36.95 25.95
CA VAL A 129 25.32 -36.77 26.46
C VAL A 129 25.32 -36.32 27.92
N SER A 130 24.39 -35.44 28.30
CA SER A 130 24.19 -35.00 29.69
C SER A 130 23.52 -36.06 30.60
N LYS A 131 23.35 -37.29 30.11
CA LYS A 131 22.78 -38.44 30.83
C LYS A 131 21.38 -38.18 31.39
N GLN A 132 20.59 -37.32 30.75
CA GLN A 132 19.19 -37.17 31.10
C GLN A 132 18.46 -38.50 30.84
N ASN A 133 17.43 -38.79 31.64
CA ASN A 133 16.71 -40.04 31.51
C ASN A 133 15.99 -40.09 30.15
N ARG A 134 16.30 -41.11 29.35
CA ARG A 134 15.71 -41.33 28.01
C ARG A 134 14.18 -41.22 28.01
N LYS A 135 13.52 -41.74 29.05
CA LYS A 135 12.07 -41.72 29.19
C LYS A 135 11.53 -40.29 29.33
N LEU A 136 12.25 -39.42 30.06
CA LEU A 136 11.90 -38.01 30.23
C LEU A 136 12.10 -37.21 28.94
N ILE A 137 13.12 -37.53 28.14
CA ILE A 137 13.31 -36.90 26.82
C ILE A 137 12.14 -37.25 25.90
N ILE A 138 11.77 -38.52 25.83
CA ILE A 138 10.63 -38.99 25.03
C ILE A 138 9.34 -38.33 25.50
N GLU A 139 9.12 -38.26 26.82
CA GLU A 139 7.94 -37.60 27.40
C GLU A 139 7.88 -36.11 27.04
N LEU A 140 8.99 -35.38 27.18
CA LEU A 140 9.07 -33.95 26.84
C LEU A 140 8.67 -33.72 25.39
N ILE A 141 9.29 -34.40 24.43
CA ILE A 141 9.00 -34.19 23.00
C ILE A 141 7.59 -34.63 22.63
N ASN A 142 7.15 -35.79 23.12
CA ASN A 142 5.80 -36.30 22.79
C ASN A 142 4.69 -35.45 23.44
N SER A 143 4.96 -34.81 24.59
CA SER A 143 4.01 -33.88 25.22
C SER A 143 3.74 -32.64 24.37
N ILE A 144 4.71 -32.17 23.58
CA ILE A 144 4.52 -31.06 22.64
C ILE A 144 3.48 -31.42 21.59
N LYS A 145 3.63 -32.60 20.96
CA LYS A 145 2.70 -33.05 19.93
C LYS A 145 1.32 -33.38 20.52
N ALA A 146 1.26 -33.87 21.76
CA ALA A 146 -0.01 -34.10 22.46
C ALA A 146 -0.77 -32.79 22.71
N ARG A 147 -0.09 -31.73 23.18
CA ARG A 147 -0.70 -30.43 23.45
C ARG A 147 -0.98 -29.62 22.17
N TYR A 148 -0.13 -29.76 21.16
CA TYR A 148 -0.22 -29.05 19.88
C TYR A 148 -0.25 -30.02 18.67
N PRO A 149 -1.34 -30.79 18.46
CA PRO A 149 -1.38 -31.85 17.45
C PRO A 149 -1.12 -31.41 16.01
N LYS A 150 -1.45 -30.16 15.69
CA LYS A 150 -1.28 -29.57 14.35
C LYS A 150 0.12 -29.02 14.09
N LEU A 151 0.92 -28.82 15.15
CA LEU A 151 2.26 -28.23 15.05
C LEU A 151 3.24 -29.23 14.44
N LYS A 152 4.00 -28.82 13.43
CA LYS A 152 5.01 -29.69 12.80
C LYS A 152 6.28 -29.73 13.61
N LEU A 153 6.81 -30.92 13.90
CA LEU A 153 8.04 -31.09 14.66
C LEU A 153 9.13 -31.67 13.76
N MET A 154 10.25 -30.95 13.64
CA MET A 154 11.45 -31.41 12.96
C MET A 154 12.55 -31.66 14.00
N ALA A 155 12.96 -32.91 14.18
CA ALA A 155 14.08 -33.24 15.07
C ALA A 155 15.42 -32.98 14.38
N ASN A 156 16.36 -32.30 15.05
CA ASN A 156 17.75 -32.33 14.64
C ASN A 156 18.43 -33.55 15.28
N ARG A 157 18.91 -34.48 14.47
CA ARG A 157 19.53 -35.74 14.92
C ARG A 157 18.67 -36.53 15.93
N GLY A 158 19.21 -36.95 17.07
CA GLY A 158 18.51 -37.77 18.06
C GLY A 158 18.17 -39.17 17.56
N PHE A 159 18.99 -39.75 16.67
CA PHE A 159 18.65 -40.94 15.89
C PHE A 159 18.20 -42.14 16.74
N SER A 160 18.82 -42.34 17.90
CA SER A 160 18.46 -43.43 18.81
C SER A 160 17.06 -43.28 19.40
N LEU A 161 16.49 -42.07 19.43
CA LEU A 161 15.18 -41.74 20.00
C LEU A 161 14.05 -41.80 18.96
N LEU A 162 14.33 -41.59 17.67
CA LEU A 162 13.33 -41.36 16.62
C LEU A 162 12.20 -42.40 16.56
N LYS A 163 12.48 -43.67 16.87
CA LYS A 163 11.46 -44.73 16.88
C LYS A 163 10.35 -44.49 17.92
N ASP A 164 10.69 -43.80 19.01
CA ASP A 164 9.81 -43.54 20.15
C ASP A 164 9.27 -42.10 20.16
N LEU A 165 9.70 -41.24 19.22
CA LEU A 165 9.29 -39.84 19.10
C LEU A 165 8.13 -39.64 18.11
N ASN A 166 7.25 -38.69 18.42
CA ASN A 166 6.15 -38.24 17.57
C ASN A 166 6.52 -36.97 16.80
N VAL A 167 7.46 -37.10 15.86
CA VAL A 167 7.93 -36.02 14.98
C VAL A 167 7.51 -36.26 13.53
N ASP A 168 7.37 -35.18 12.76
CA ASP A 168 6.97 -35.24 11.35
C ASP A 168 8.19 -35.40 10.43
N SER A 169 9.33 -34.87 10.85
CA SER A 169 10.57 -34.86 10.07
C SER A 169 11.82 -34.94 10.94
N VAL A 170 12.94 -35.30 10.31
CA VAL A 170 14.27 -35.28 10.91
C VAL A 170 15.26 -34.58 9.99
N LEU A 171 16.16 -33.80 10.57
CA LEU A 171 17.36 -33.27 9.94
C LEU A 171 18.55 -34.17 10.26
N LEU A 172 19.25 -34.59 9.21
CA LEU A 172 20.53 -35.27 9.29
C LEU A 172 21.65 -34.24 9.09
N GLU A 173 22.42 -33.95 10.12
CA GLU A 173 23.48 -32.94 10.11
C GLU A 173 24.77 -33.54 10.66
N SER A 174 25.93 -33.57 10.01
CA SER A 174 26.09 -33.60 8.57
C SER A 174 26.19 -35.05 8.09
N THR A 175 25.98 -35.28 6.78
CA THR A 175 25.86 -36.63 6.22
C THR A 175 26.89 -36.97 5.16
N LEU A 176 27.31 -35.97 4.39
CA LEU A 176 28.20 -36.11 3.24
C LEU A 176 29.46 -35.24 3.39
N SER A 177 29.45 -34.27 4.29
CA SER A 177 30.65 -33.52 4.69
C SER A 177 30.89 -33.57 6.20
N HIS A 178 32.12 -33.29 6.57
CA HIS A 178 32.55 -33.06 7.94
C HIS A 178 33.23 -31.70 8.03
N TYR A 179 32.92 -30.95 9.08
CA TYR A 179 33.59 -29.71 9.44
C TYR A 179 34.32 -29.92 10.77
N ASP A 180 35.64 -29.79 10.75
CA ASP A 180 36.46 -29.84 11.97
C ASP A 180 36.51 -28.46 12.61
N PHE A 181 35.85 -28.30 13.75
CA PHE A 181 35.79 -27.02 14.48
C PHE A 181 37.16 -26.53 14.99
N LYS A 182 38.13 -27.43 15.22
CA LYS A 182 39.47 -27.05 15.68
C LYS A 182 40.32 -26.52 14.53
N THR A 183 40.30 -27.20 13.39
CA THR A 183 41.12 -26.82 12.23
C THR A 183 40.41 -25.91 11.24
N LYS A 184 39.08 -25.74 11.38
CA LYS A 184 38.17 -25.03 10.46
C LYS A 184 38.21 -25.58 9.03
N LYS A 185 38.57 -26.87 8.87
CA LYS A 185 38.69 -27.54 7.57
C LYS A 185 37.46 -28.38 7.27
N HIS A 186 37.11 -28.42 5.98
CA HIS A 186 36.05 -29.29 5.45
C HIS A 186 36.66 -30.56 4.85
N SER A 187 36.04 -31.71 5.08
CA SER A 187 36.37 -32.98 4.44
C SER A 187 35.09 -33.71 4.02
N LEU A 188 35.20 -34.62 3.05
CA LEU A 188 34.06 -35.47 2.67
C LEU A 188 33.92 -36.59 3.71
N ALA A 189 32.69 -36.83 4.17
CA ALA A 189 32.40 -37.88 5.15
C ALA A 189 32.16 -39.24 4.46
N PHE A 190 32.50 -40.34 5.17
CA PHE A 190 32.13 -41.69 4.75
C PHE A 190 30.67 -41.99 5.16
N ASN A 191 29.93 -42.57 4.22
CA ASN A 191 28.49 -42.85 4.32
C ASN A 191 28.11 -43.70 5.54
N GLU A 192 27.54 -43.09 6.57
CA GLU A 192 26.76 -43.84 7.56
C GLU A 192 25.32 -44.02 7.08
N VAL A 193 24.80 -45.24 7.16
CA VAL A 193 23.38 -45.55 6.88
C VAL A 193 22.58 -45.28 8.13
N ILE A 194 21.96 -44.10 8.19
CA ILE A 194 21.07 -43.72 9.30
C ILE A 194 19.69 -44.33 9.04
N LYS A 195 19.26 -45.24 9.92
CA LYS A 195 17.92 -45.84 9.85
C LYS A 195 16.89 -44.86 10.40
N VAL A 196 16.07 -44.28 9.52
CA VAL A 196 14.93 -43.44 9.88
C VAL A 196 13.62 -44.19 9.63
N PRO A 197 12.65 -44.20 10.56
CA PRO A 197 11.32 -44.76 10.32
C PRO A 197 10.68 -44.17 9.05
N SER A 198 10.07 -45.02 8.21
CA SER A 198 9.52 -44.62 6.89
C SER A 198 8.46 -43.52 6.94
N LYS A 199 7.81 -43.32 8.09
CA LYS A 199 6.82 -42.26 8.32
C LYS A 199 7.43 -40.86 8.53
N ILE A 200 8.73 -40.74 8.74
CA ILE A 200 9.43 -39.48 9.05
C ILE A 200 10.11 -38.96 7.77
N LYS A 201 9.82 -37.70 7.40
CA LYS A 201 10.45 -37.02 6.25
C LYS A 201 11.91 -36.69 6.57
N ILE A 202 12.83 -36.94 5.63
CA ILE A 202 14.28 -36.79 5.83
C ILE A 202 14.81 -35.53 5.14
N PHE A 203 15.39 -34.63 5.92
CA PHE A 203 16.17 -33.48 5.46
C PHE A 203 17.65 -33.74 5.75
N SER A 204 18.56 -33.17 4.96
CA SER A 204 20.00 -33.23 5.24
C SER A 204 20.64 -31.85 5.18
N LEU A 205 21.56 -31.57 6.11
CA LEU A 205 22.34 -30.33 6.15
C LEU A 205 23.84 -30.67 6.13
N ASP A 206 24.51 -30.23 5.08
CA ASP A 206 25.95 -30.41 4.87
C ASP A 206 26.66 -29.07 4.73
N TYR A 207 27.86 -28.97 5.28
CA TYR A 207 28.63 -27.73 5.28
C TYR A 207 29.79 -27.78 4.27
N TRP A 208 29.84 -26.82 3.35
CA TRP A 208 30.92 -26.70 2.37
C TRP A 208 31.25 -25.24 2.00
N PRO A 209 32.51 -24.90 1.67
CA PRO A 209 32.87 -23.56 1.24
C PRO A 209 32.12 -23.12 -0.02
N ARG A 210 31.57 -21.91 0.02
CA ARG A 210 30.78 -21.32 -1.09
C ARG A 210 31.53 -21.23 -2.41
N SER A 211 32.86 -21.05 -2.37
CA SER A 211 33.68 -20.93 -3.57
C SER A 211 33.81 -22.22 -4.37
N ASP A 212 33.58 -23.38 -3.75
CA ASP A 212 33.71 -24.69 -4.39
C ASP A 212 32.36 -25.21 -4.92
N HIS A 213 31.89 -24.58 -5.99
CA HIS A 213 30.64 -24.94 -6.66
C HIS A 213 30.65 -26.40 -7.16
N LYS A 214 31.81 -26.95 -7.54
CA LYS A 214 31.92 -28.31 -8.07
C LYS A 214 31.55 -29.32 -7.00
N THR A 215 32.09 -29.18 -5.80
CA THR A 215 31.78 -30.08 -4.71
C THR A 215 30.38 -29.85 -4.15
N ILE A 216 29.91 -28.60 -4.05
CA ILE A 216 28.52 -28.30 -3.68
C ILE A 216 27.53 -29.05 -4.59
N LYS A 217 27.74 -28.98 -5.92
CA LYS A 217 26.90 -29.71 -6.89
C LYS A 217 26.94 -31.23 -6.65
N LEU A 218 28.12 -31.79 -6.38
CA LEU A 218 28.28 -33.21 -6.08
C LEU A 218 27.55 -33.63 -4.79
N LEU A 219 27.60 -32.79 -3.75
CA LEU A 219 26.90 -33.04 -2.47
C LEU A 219 25.39 -33.05 -2.67
N TYR A 220 24.83 -32.06 -3.39
CA TYR A 220 23.41 -32.06 -3.76
C TYR A 220 23.00 -33.33 -4.50
N GLN A 221 23.76 -33.74 -5.53
CA GLN A 221 23.48 -34.95 -6.30
C GLN A 221 23.50 -36.22 -5.43
N LYS A 222 24.49 -36.35 -4.52
CA LYS A 222 24.60 -37.50 -3.61
C LYS A 222 23.43 -37.56 -2.62
N ALA A 223 23.03 -36.44 -2.05
CA ALA A 223 21.93 -36.38 -1.09
C ALA A 223 20.57 -36.70 -1.74
N ILE A 224 20.31 -36.16 -2.95
CA ILE A 224 19.09 -36.46 -3.71
C ILE A 224 19.02 -37.94 -4.06
N LYS A 225 20.15 -38.56 -4.49
CA LYS A 225 20.21 -40.00 -4.78
C LYS A 225 19.88 -40.87 -3.56
N LYS A 226 20.07 -40.35 -2.34
CA LYS A 226 19.68 -41.01 -1.08
C LYS A 226 18.22 -40.77 -0.67
N GLY A 227 17.47 -40.00 -1.45
CA GLY A 227 16.08 -39.64 -1.14
C GLY A 227 15.95 -38.54 -0.09
N TYR A 228 17.02 -37.79 0.17
CA TYR A 228 17.00 -36.68 1.14
C TYR A 228 16.48 -35.39 0.49
N ILE A 229 16.07 -34.46 1.34
CA ILE A 229 15.87 -33.06 0.98
C ILE A 229 17.07 -32.24 1.47
N PRO A 230 18.06 -31.96 0.59
CA PRO A 230 19.33 -31.40 1.01
C PRO A 230 19.35 -29.87 1.11
N LEU A 231 20.16 -29.40 2.05
CA LEU A 231 20.68 -28.05 2.15
C LEU A 231 22.21 -28.13 2.28
N ILE A 232 22.93 -27.50 1.36
CA ILE A 232 24.37 -27.30 1.49
C ILE A 232 24.60 -25.83 1.81
N SER A 233 25.20 -25.55 2.97
CA SER A 233 25.37 -24.19 3.49
C SER A 233 26.77 -23.96 4.08
N THR A 234 27.00 -22.74 4.54
CA THR A 234 28.14 -22.39 5.41
C THR A 234 27.82 -22.77 6.87
N ILE A 235 28.85 -23.07 7.65
CA ILE A 235 28.70 -23.47 9.07
C ILE A 235 28.01 -22.41 9.94
N ASP A 236 28.11 -21.14 9.54
CA ASP A 236 27.47 -20.03 10.25
C ASP A 236 25.94 -19.97 10.05
N LEU A 237 25.40 -20.58 8.98
CA LEU A 237 23.99 -20.47 8.57
C LEU A 237 23.50 -19.01 8.44
N GLN A 238 24.40 -18.06 8.16
CA GLN A 238 24.09 -16.63 8.04
C GLN A 238 24.10 -16.13 6.59
N GLN A 239 24.30 -17.02 5.61
CA GLN A 239 24.43 -16.64 4.21
C GLN A 239 23.47 -17.44 3.31
N GLU A 240 23.01 -16.81 2.22
CA GLU A 240 22.08 -17.45 1.27
C GLU A 240 22.74 -18.65 0.58
N PRO A 241 22.25 -19.89 0.69
CA PRO A 241 22.93 -21.06 0.16
C PRO A 241 23.03 -21.02 -1.37
N ILE A 242 24.08 -21.64 -1.92
CA ILE A 242 24.21 -21.78 -3.37
C ILE A 242 23.46 -23.04 -3.78
N LEU A 243 22.30 -22.85 -4.42
CA LEU A 243 21.43 -23.93 -4.86
C LEU A 243 21.86 -24.39 -6.26
N LEU A 244 22.68 -25.45 -6.33
CA LEU A 244 23.17 -26.03 -7.59
C LEU A 244 22.42 -27.32 -7.95
N TYR A 245 21.09 -27.21 -7.98
CA TYR A 245 20.25 -28.23 -8.61
C TYR A 245 20.43 -28.13 -10.14
N ASP A 246 20.72 -29.25 -10.81
CA ASP A 246 20.58 -29.32 -12.27
C ASP A 246 19.09 -29.41 -12.60
N PHE A 247 18.42 -28.25 -12.55
CA PHE A 247 17.23 -28.01 -13.36
C PHE A 247 17.55 -26.79 -14.21
N GLU A 248 17.60 -27.01 -15.52
CA GLU A 248 17.93 -26.02 -16.53
C GLU A 248 17.30 -24.65 -16.24
N ARG A 249 18.10 -23.61 -16.46
CA ARG A 249 17.87 -22.16 -16.28
C ARG A 249 16.58 -21.55 -16.88
N LYS A 250 15.61 -22.36 -17.31
CA LYS A 250 14.28 -21.97 -17.80
C LYS A 250 13.27 -21.69 -16.68
N LEU A 251 13.47 -22.23 -15.48
CA LEU A 251 12.46 -22.20 -14.41
C LEU A 251 12.46 -20.93 -13.55
N TYR A 252 13.56 -20.19 -13.45
CA TYR A 252 13.63 -18.97 -12.62
C TYR A 252 12.76 -17.82 -13.18
N PHE A 253 12.59 -17.75 -14.50
CA PHE A 253 11.67 -16.80 -15.13
C PHE A 253 10.21 -17.26 -15.04
N ASN A 254 9.95 -18.57 -14.99
CA ASN A 254 8.59 -19.09 -14.84
C ASN A 254 8.12 -19.09 -13.38
N SER A 255 8.96 -19.35 -12.39
CA SER A 255 8.57 -19.34 -10.97
C SER A 255 8.23 -17.93 -10.48
N VAL A 256 9.03 -16.92 -10.88
CA VAL A 256 8.70 -15.51 -10.60
C VAL A 256 7.41 -15.11 -11.30
N LYS A 257 7.19 -15.55 -12.55
CA LYS A 257 5.91 -15.34 -13.26
C LYS A 257 4.73 -16.03 -12.57
N VAL A 258 4.93 -17.23 -12.02
CA VAL A 258 3.89 -18.00 -11.28
C VAL A 258 3.60 -17.40 -9.89
N ASP A 259 4.59 -16.84 -9.18
CA ASP A 259 4.35 -16.07 -7.95
C ASP A 259 3.66 -14.73 -8.23
N PHE A 260 3.95 -14.10 -9.37
CA PHE A 260 3.20 -12.96 -9.89
C PHE A 260 1.75 -13.34 -10.25
N GLU A 261 1.52 -14.54 -10.78
CA GLU A 261 0.17 -15.07 -11.11
C GLU A 261 -0.64 -15.48 -9.85
N ASN A 262 0.02 -15.85 -8.75
CA ASN A 262 -0.62 -16.29 -7.50
C ASN A 262 -0.67 -15.23 -6.38
N LYS A 263 -0.06 -14.07 -6.59
CA LYS A 263 -0.10 -12.93 -5.66
C LYS A 263 -1.56 -12.50 -5.42
N PRO A 264 -2.00 -12.30 -4.16
CA PRO A 264 -3.24 -11.56 -3.93
C PRO A 264 -3.09 -10.20 -4.60
N ILE A 265 -3.98 -9.82 -5.52
CA ILE A 265 -3.82 -8.55 -6.24
C ILE A 265 -4.13 -7.41 -5.29
N ILE A 266 -3.08 -6.70 -4.89
CA ILE A 266 -3.13 -5.51 -4.02
C ILE A 266 -3.32 -4.23 -4.87
N ARG A 267 -3.20 -4.34 -6.21
CA ARG A 267 -3.34 -3.26 -7.20
C ARG A 267 -2.35 -2.13 -6.99
N ASN A 268 -1.14 -2.49 -6.58
CA ASN A 268 -0.09 -1.53 -6.25
C ASN A 268 0.62 -1.11 -7.53
N ILE A 269 0.58 0.17 -7.87
CA ILE A 269 1.30 0.74 -9.01
C ILE A 269 2.51 1.50 -8.48
N LEU A 270 3.70 1.09 -8.92
CA LEU A 270 4.91 1.88 -8.70
C LEU A 270 4.81 3.13 -9.56
N ALA A 271 4.58 4.28 -8.94
CA ALA A 271 4.58 5.57 -9.60
C ALA A 271 5.98 6.16 -9.52
N ILE A 272 6.55 6.57 -10.64
CA ILE A 272 7.90 7.17 -10.71
C ILE A 272 7.76 8.58 -11.26
N SER A 273 8.25 9.56 -10.51
CA SER A 273 8.18 10.98 -10.88
C SER A 273 9.49 11.72 -10.61
N SER A 274 9.65 12.89 -11.24
CA SER A 274 10.84 13.74 -11.09
C SER A 274 10.89 14.61 -9.87
N VAL A 275 9.75 14.77 -9.18
CA VAL A 275 9.65 15.65 -8.05
C VAL A 275 9.65 14.82 -6.77
N ASP A 276 10.56 15.15 -5.85
CA ASP A 276 10.65 14.49 -4.55
C ASP A 276 9.39 14.71 -3.70
N GLU A 277 8.76 15.88 -3.85
CA GLU A 277 7.47 16.18 -3.21
C GLU A 277 6.32 15.46 -3.92
N TYR A 278 5.78 14.44 -3.25
CA TYR A 278 4.64 13.64 -3.70
C TYR A 278 3.47 14.49 -4.21
N ASP A 279 3.14 15.60 -3.53
CA ASP A 279 1.97 16.44 -3.83
C ASP A 279 2.11 17.24 -5.12
N ARG A 280 3.36 17.40 -5.59
CA ARG A 280 3.69 18.11 -6.81
C ARG A 280 3.85 17.17 -8.02
N SER A 281 3.79 15.86 -7.79
CA SER A 281 3.97 14.90 -8.87
C SER A 281 2.80 14.93 -9.85
N ALA A 282 3.13 14.88 -11.15
CA ALA A 282 2.11 14.86 -12.20
C ALA A 282 1.17 13.66 -12.08
N ILE A 283 1.71 12.52 -11.62
CA ILE A 283 0.95 11.30 -11.40
C ILE A 283 -0.10 11.52 -10.31
N HIS A 284 0.30 12.03 -9.14
CA HIS A 284 -0.61 12.23 -8.03
C HIS A 284 -1.68 13.27 -8.36
N ILE A 285 -1.28 14.39 -8.99
CA ILE A 285 -2.18 15.50 -9.30
C ILE A 285 -3.18 15.11 -10.40
N HIS A 286 -2.74 14.45 -11.48
CA HIS A 286 -3.53 14.35 -12.71
C HIS A 286 -4.03 12.94 -13.05
N MET A 287 -3.48 11.89 -12.44
CA MET A 287 -3.74 10.50 -12.87
C MET A 287 -4.23 9.57 -11.75
N GLU A 288 -3.77 9.79 -10.52
CA GLU A 288 -4.04 8.85 -9.42
C GLU A 288 -5.53 8.68 -9.12
N SER A 289 -6.37 9.71 -9.32
CA SER A 289 -7.83 9.58 -9.18
C SER A 289 -8.43 8.58 -10.17
N THR A 290 -7.93 8.56 -11.41
CA THR A 290 -8.31 7.60 -12.45
C THR A 290 -7.84 6.19 -12.12
N LEU A 291 -6.67 6.05 -11.47
CA LEU A 291 -6.18 4.77 -10.95
C LEU A 291 -7.03 4.28 -9.77
N ASN A 292 -7.38 5.16 -8.82
CA ASN A 292 -8.24 4.83 -7.70
C ASN A 292 -9.63 4.36 -8.17
N TYR A 293 -10.14 4.91 -9.29
CA TYR A 293 -11.36 4.39 -9.91
C TYR A 293 -11.26 2.89 -10.24
N TYR A 294 -10.10 2.36 -10.66
CA TYR A 294 -9.92 0.91 -10.88
C TYR A 294 -9.49 0.15 -9.62
N GLY A 295 -9.53 0.77 -8.46
CA GLY A 295 -9.08 0.20 -7.19
C GLY A 295 -7.57 0.12 -7.06
N MET A 296 -6.81 0.90 -7.83
CA MET A 296 -5.34 0.88 -7.81
C MET A 296 -4.77 1.90 -6.83
N HIS A 297 -3.64 1.54 -6.21
CA HIS A 297 -2.91 2.32 -5.23
C HIS A 297 -1.60 2.79 -5.83
N CYS A 298 -1.32 4.09 -5.82
CA CYS A 298 0.00 4.58 -6.21
C CYS A 298 0.96 4.57 -5.03
N PHE A 299 2.18 4.15 -5.32
CA PHE A 299 3.34 4.32 -4.44
C PHE A 299 4.35 5.14 -5.21
N ASN A 300 4.40 6.43 -4.92
CA ASN A 300 5.27 7.35 -5.65
C ASN A 300 6.69 7.24 -5.11
N LYS A 301 7.64 7.14 -6.03
CA LYS A 301 9.08 7.12 -5.77
C LYS A 301 9.76 8.13 -6.67
N PRO A 302 10.61 9.01 -6.12
CA PRO A 302 11.44 9.88 -6.95
C PRO A 302 12.49 9.06 -7.69
N PHE A 303 13.06 9.62 -8.76
CA PHE A 303 14.11 8.95 -9.54
C PHE A 303 15.36 8.59 -8.74
N ASN A 304 15.63 9.31 -7.66
CA ASN A 304 16.80 9.09 -6.82
C ASN A 304 16.59 7.99 -5.77
N ASP A 305 15.35 7.57 -5.51
CA ASP A 305 14.97 6.49 -4.57
C ASP A 305 14.16 5.39 -5.27
N LEU A 306 14.71 4.82 -6.34
CA LEU A 306 14.09 3.72 -7.04
C LEU A 306 14.17 2.41 -6.23
N PRO A 307 13.07 1.65 -6.10
CA PRO A 307 13.07 0.41 -5.36
C PRO A 307 13.90 -0.67 -6.06
N LYS A 308 14.62 -1.48 -5.28
CA LYS A 308 15.39 -2.62 -5.81
C LYS A 308 14.48 -3.78 -6.24
N GLU A 309 13.31 -3.88 -5.63
CA GLU A 309 12.36 -4.98 -5.80
C GLU A 309 11.04 -4.51 -6.37
N LEU A 310 10.43 -5.36 -7.21
CA LEU A 310 9.21 -5.04 -7.93
C LEU A 310 8.04 -6.00 -7.63
N HIS A 311 8.27 -7.03 -6.81
CA HIS A 311 7.28 -8.08 -6.53
C HIS A 311 6.03 -7.55 -5.81
N SER A 312 6.16 -6.44 -5.07
CA SER A 312 5.05 -5.78 -4.37
C SER A 312 4.14 -4.97 -5.28
N TYR A 313 4.53 -4.72 -6.54
CA TYR A 313 3.75 -3.95 -7.53
C TYR A 313 3.07 -4.87 -8.55
N ASP A 314 2.04 -4.34 -9.21
CA ASP A 314 1.25 -5.00 -10.26
C ASP A 314 1.37 -4.23 -11.60
N GLY A 315 2.17 -3.14 -11.61
CA GLY A 315 2.49 -2.34 -12.78
C GLY A 315 3.40 -1.17 -12.42
N VAL A 316 4.01 -0.56 -13.43
CA VAL A 316 4.85 0.64 -13.29
C VAL A 316 4.21 1.79 -14.07
N LEU A 317 4.05 2.95 -13.43
CA LEU A 317 3.64 4.20 -14.06
C LEU A 317 4.78 5.21 -13.92
N LEU A 318 5.27 5.71 -15.05
CA LEU A 318 6.31 6.74 -15.11
C LEU A 318 5.73 7.99 -15.79
N TRP A 319 5.94 9.16 -15.19
CA TRP A 319 5.64 10.44 -15.82
C TRP A 319 6.87 11.36 -15.82
N LEU A 320 7.47 11.52 -17.00
CA LEU A 320 8.61 12.42 -17.25
C LEU A 320 8.12 13.76 -17.84
N LYS A 321 8.62 14.88 -17.32
CA LYS A 321 8.36 16.25 -17.78
C LYS A 321 9.59 16.90 -18.44
N GLY A 322 10.44 16.07 -19.05
CA GLY A 322 11.70 16.53 -19.66
C GLY A 322 12.82 16.70 -18.63
N ASP A 323 12.79 15.90 -17.56
CA ASP A 323 13.66 16.03 -16.41
C ASP A 323 15.08 15.56 -16.72
N ASP A 324 16.09 16.33 -16.30
CA ASP A 324 17.49 15.95 -16.37
C ASP A 324 17.76 14.84 -15.33
N LEU A 325 18.15 13.66 -15.80
CA LEU A 325 18.49 12.54 -14.93
C LEU A 325 20.01 12.43 -14.79
N GLU A 326 20.51 12.35 -13.56
CA GLU A 326 21.94 12.12 -13.30
C GLU A 326 22.42 10.75 -13.83
N ASP A 327 21.62 9.70 -13.63
CA ASP A 327 21.93 8.33 -14.08
C ASP A 327 20.71 7.67 -14.74
N PRO A 328 20.34 8.07 -15.99
CA PRO A 328 19.19 7.51 -16.70
C PRO A 328 19.24 5.99 -16.84
N PHE A 329 20.43 5.38 -16.82
CA PHE A 329 20.59 3.93 -16.84
C PHE A 329 19.89 3.23 -15.66
N LYS A 330 19.84 3.82 -14.46
CA LYS A 330 19.14 3.21 -13.31
C LYS A 330 17.64 3.06 -13.59
N LEU A 331 17.01 4.11 -14.14
CA LEU A 331 15.60 4.09 -14.50
C LEU A 331 15.32 3.02 -15.56
N PHE A 332 16.05 3.05 -16.68
CA PHE A 332 15.82 2.09 -17.77
C PHE A 332 16.17 0.66 -17.39
N TYR A 333 17.12 0.45 -16.48
CA TYR A 333 17.40 -0.87 -15.91
C TYR A 333 16.23 -1.39 -15.09
N LEU A 334 15.62 -0.55 -14.25
CA LEU A 334 14.41 -0.90 -13.51
C LEU A 334 13.24 -1.20 -14.45
N LEU A 335 13.02 -0.38 -15.48
CA LEU A 335 11.95 -0.62 -16.46
C LEU A 335 12.16 -1.92 -17.26
N SER A 336 13.41 -2.22 -17.65
CA SER A 336 13.77 -3.49 -18.29
C SER A 336 13.48 -4.68 -17.37
N LYS A 337 13.80 -4.56 -16.07
CA LYS A 337 13.44 -5.55 -15.05
C LYS A 337 11.92 -5.69 -14.89
N ALA A 338 11.17 -4.59 -14.86
CA ALA A 338 9.72 -4.62 -14.79
C ALA A 338 9.14 -5.39 -15.98
N LYS A 339 9.60 -5.08 -17.20
CA LYS A 339 9.19 -5.79 -18.42
C LYS A 339 9.51 -7.28 -18.35
N SER A 340 10.71 -7.67 -17.92
CA SER A 340 11.10 -9.09 -17.86
C SER A 340 10.30 -9.90 -16.83
N LEU A 341 9.74 -9.23 -15.82
CA LEU A 341 8.79 -9.79 -14.85
C LEU A 341 7.34 -9.85 -15.36
N GLY A 342 7.07 -9.33 -16.56
CA GLY A 342 5.71 -9.24 -17.10
C GLY A 342 4.87 -8.11 -16.50
N LEU A 343 5.49 -7.17 -15.77
CA LEU A 343 4.77 -6.02 -15.25
C LEU A 343 4.42 -5.07 -16.40
N PRO A 344 3.14 -4.67 -16.55
CA PRO A 344 2.76 -3.65 -17.50
C PRO A 344 3.40 -2.31 -17.13
N ILE A 345 3.91 -1.60 -18.14
CA ILE A 345 4.53 -0.29 -17.97
C ILE A 345 3.68 0.76 -18.69
N PHE A 346 3.22 1.75 -17.94
CA PHE A 346 2.65 2.98 -18.46
C PHE A 346 3.72 4.05 -18.41
N TRP A 347 4.21 4.45 -19.57
CA TRP A 347 5.16 5.54 -19.70
C TRP A 347 4.51 6.74 -20.39
N ILE A 348 4.41 7.85 -19.67
CA ILE A 348 4.10 9.17 -20.24
C ILE A 348 5.27 10.14 -20.08
N GLY A 349 5.55 10.93 -21.10
CA GLY A 349 6.72 11.80 -21.16
C GLY A 349 7.70 11.41 -22.25
N GLY A 350 8.54 12.37 -22.64
CA GLY A 350 9.64 12.12 -23.58
C GLY A 350 10.74 11.27 -22.95
N PHE A 351 11.70 10.87 -23.78
CA PHE A 351 12.95 10.31 -23.25
C PHE A 351 13.73 11.41 -22.52
N PRO A 352 14.29 11.10 -21.34
CA PRO A 352 15.10 12.09 -20.61
C PRO A 352 16.33 12.45 -21.46
N PRO A 353 16.75 13.73 -21.47
CA PRO A 353 18.00 14.12 -22.12
C PRO A 353 19.16 13.33 -21.51
N ILE A 354 20.07 12.86 -22.37
CA ILE A 354 21.29 12.17 -21.92
C ILE A 354 22.34 13.24 -21.60
N PRO A 355 22.95 13.24 -20.40
CA PRO A 355 24.01 14.19 -20.07
C PRO A 355 25.14 14.16 -21.10
N LYS A 356 25.73 15.33 -21.39
CA LYS A 356 26.92 15.40 -22.27
C LYS A 356 28.04 14.54 -21.66
N ASN A 357 28.69 13.71 -22.49
CA ASN A 357 29.74 12.77 -22.09
C ASN A 357 29.30 11.71 -21.06
N TYR A 358 28.01 11.32 -21.05
CA TYR A 358 27.52 10.29 -20.14
C TYR A 358 28.25 8.94 -20.36
N PRO A 359 29.02 8.43 -19.38
CA PRO A 359 29.93 7.29 -19.61
C PRO A 359 29.24 5.98 -20.03
N LYS A 360 27.94 5.85 -19.75
CA LYS A 360 27.15 4.66 -20.06
C LYS A 360 26.22 4.86 -21.27
N GLU A 361 26.35 5.92 -22.06
CA GLU A 361 25.44 6.22 -23.18
C GLU A 361 25.24 5.02 -24.13
N ILE A 362 26.34 4.40 -24.56
CA ILE A 362 26.28 3.20 -25.43
C ILE A 362 25.52 2.06 -24.76
N LYS A 363 25.77 1.83 -23.46
CA LYS A 363 25.09 0.77 -22.68
C LYS A 363 23.61 1.08 -22.47
N LEU A 364 23.26 2.34 -22.25
CA LEU A 364 21.90 2.82 -22.10
C LEU A 364 21.10 2.65 -23.40
N ASN A 365 21.65 3.12 -24.52
CA ASN A 365 21.01 2.99 -25.83
C ASN A 365 20.80 1.51 -26.21
N LYS A 366 21.80 0.66 -25.93
CA LYS A 366 21.68 -0.79 -26.11
C LYS A 366 20.57 -1.38 -25.24
N LEU A 367 20.51 -1.01 -23.95
CA LEU A 367 19.49 -1.47 -23.02
C LEU A 367 18.07 -1.06 -23.46
N ILE A 368 17.88 0.19 -23.86
CA ILE A 368 16.58 0.70 -24.35
C ILE A 368 16.16 -0.07 -25.60
N TRP A 369 17.08 -0.28 -26.53
CA TRP A 369 16.82 -1.04 -27.74
C TRP A 369 16.42 -2.48 -27.44
N GLU A 370 17.23 -3.21 -26.66
CA GLU A 370 16.95 -4.61 -26.31
C GLU A 370 15.68 -4.77 -25.48
N ALA A 371 15.41 -3.82 -24.57
CA ALA A 371 14.26 -3.89 -23.68
C ALA A 371 12.97 -3.39 -24.35
N PHE A 372 12.99 -2.40 -25.22
CA PHE A 372 11.75 -1.76 -25.71
C PHE A 372 11.61 -1.76 -27.24
N ASN A 373 12.65 -2.14 -27.99
CA ASN A 373 12.75 -1.99 -29.45
C ASN A 373 12.44 -0.56 -29.90
N ILE A 374 12.89 0.42 -29.10
CA ILE A 374 12.79 1.84 -29.41
C ILE A 374 14.20 2.36 -29.66
N LYS A 375 14.40 2.99 -30.81
CA LYS A 375 15.57 3.81 -31.07
C LYS A 375 15.13 5.27 -31.13
N VAL A 376 15.71 6.08 -30.26
CA VAL A 376 15.46 7.51 -30.22
C VAL A 376 16.24 8.17 -31.36
N GLY A 377 15.52 8.84 -32.25
CA GLY A 377 16.07 9.60 -33.36
C GLY A 377 16.40 11.05 -32.97
N PRO A 378 16.89 11.85 -33.93
CA PRO A 378 17.17 13.26 -33.69
C PRO A 378 15.91 14.04 -33.30
N TYR A 379 16.10 15.10 -32.52
CA TYR A 379 15.09 16.12 -32.32
C TYR A 379 15.08 17.05 -33.52
N TYR A 380 13.90 17.24 -34.10
CA TYR A 380 13.70 18.22 -35.14
C TYR A 380 13.00 19.46 -34.56
N PHE A 381 13.68 20.60 -34.63
CA PHE A 381 13.10 21.91 -34.33
C PHE A 381 12.64 22.54 -35.64
N PHE A 382 11.40 22.99 -35.68
CA PHE A 382 10.79 23.49 -36.91
C PHE A 382 10.17 24.86 -36.69
N LYS A 383 10.48 25.80 -37.60
CA LYS A 383 9.71 27.02 -37.75
C LYS A 383 8.66 26.77 -38.86
N ASN A 384 7.40 26.55 -38.48
CA ASN A 384 6.27 26.36 -39.40
C ASN A 384 6.35 25.15 -40.37
N ILE A 385 6.71 23.94 -39.91
CA ILE A 385 6.51 22.74 -40.76
C ILE A 385 5.05 22.28 -40.73
N ASN A 386 4.52 22.00 -41.93
CA ASN A 386 3.21 21.39 -42.13
C ASN A 386 3.23 19.90 -41.76
N ALA A 387 3.19 19.59 -40.47
CA ALA A 387 2.95 18.22 -40.00
C ALA A 387 1.46 17.86 -40.11
N LYS A 388 1.15 16.62 -40.50
CA LYS A 388 -0.21 16.09 -40.58
C LYS A 388 -0.35 14.89 -39.66
N ILE A 389 -1.41 14.85 -38.87
CA ILE A 389 -1.82 13.62 -38.18
C ILE A 389 -2.31 12.64 -39.26
N SER A 390 -1.53 11.59 -39.53
CA SER A 390 -1.90 10.53 -40.49
C SER A 390 -2.79 9.48 -39.85
N TYR A 391 -2.66 9.28 -38.54
CA TYR A 391 -3.52 8.41 -37.76
C TYR A 391 -3.66 8.92 -36.33
N SER A 392 -4.85 8.77 -35.75
CA SER A 392 -5.09 8.94 -34.33
C SER A 392 -6.13 7.93 -33.86
N HIS A 393 -5.92 7.32 -32.69
CA HIS A 393 -6.85 6.40 -32.07
C HIS A 393 -8.20 7.12 -31.78
N PRO A 394 -9.35 6.43 -31.84
CA PRO A 394 -10.67 7.07 -31.61
C PRO A 394 -10.77 7.86 -30.29
N ASP A 395 -10.09 7.38 -29.24
CA ASP A 395 -10.04 8.02 -27.92
C ASP A 395 -8.91 9.07 -27.75
N PHE A 396 -8.19 9.45 -28.81
CA PHE A 396 -7.03 10.38 -28.78
C PHE A 396 -7.41 11.88 -28.80
N HIS A 397 -8.69 12.20 -28.85
CA HIS A 397 -9.19 13.57 -28.83
C HIS A 397 -10.21 13.76 -27.72
N PHE A 398 -9.82 13.32 -26.51
CA PHE A 398 -10.70 13.15 -25.37
C PHE A 398 -11.23 14.47 -24.79
N GLU A 399 -10.38 15.28 -24.15
CA GLU A 399 -10.77 16.61 -23.62
C GLU A 399 -10.32 17.73 -24.55
N LYS A 400 -9.25 17.51 -25.30
CA LYS A 400 -8.74 18.48 -26.28
C LYS A 400 -8.43 17.78 -27.60
N LYS A 401 -8.80 18.44 -28.71
CA LYS A 401 -8.40 18.03 -30.05
C LYS A 401 -6.99 18.53 -30.34
N LEU A 402 -6.15 17.67 -30.91
CA LEU A 402 -4.86 18.08 -31.46
C LEU A 402 -5.07 18.54 -32.90
N SER A 403 -5.29 19.84 -33.15
CA SER A 403 -5.53 20.38 -34.50
C SER A 403 -4.23 20.79 -35.20
N LYS A 404 -4.14 20.57 -36.54
CA LYS A 404 -3.07 20.98 -37.50
C LYS A 404 -1.94 21.77 -36.84
N THR A 405 -1.02 21.05 -36.23
CA THR A 405 0.02 21.64 -35.39
C THR A 405 1.06 22.33 -36.27
N LYS A 406 1.22 23.65 -36.07
CA LYS A 406 2.58 24.19 -36.01
C LYS A 406 3.24 23.47 -34.83
N LEU A 407 4.02 22.43 -35.11
CA LEU A 407 4.85 21.78 -34.12
C LEU A 407 6.13 22.60 -34.03
N ASP A 408 6.44 23.12 -32.83
CA ASP A 408 7.73 23.79 -32.60
C ASP A 408 8.88 22.77 -32.55
N SER A 409 8.58 21.54 -32.15
CA SER A 409 9.50 20.42 -32.20
C SER A 409 8.80 19.05 -32.31
N ILE A 410 9.54 18.06 -32.79
CA ILE A 410 9.15 16.64 -32.73
C ILE A 410 10.41 15.76 -32.58
N GLN A 411 10.32 14.79 -31.68
CA GLN A 411 11.32 13.73 -31.55
C GLN A 411 10.94 12.57 -32.47
N ALA A 412 11.86 12.12 -33.33
CA ALA A 412 11.63 10.90 -34.09
C ALA A 412 11.85 9.66 -33.22
N TYR A 413 10.98 8.67 -33.38
CA TYR A 413 11.13 7.35 -32.79
C TYR A 413 11.16 6.32 -33.92
N ASP A 414 12.21 5.51 -33.95
CA ASP A 414 12.24 4.33 -34.81
C ASP A 414 11.89 3.11 -33.97
N ILE A 415 10.70 2.56 -34.23
CA ILE A 415 10.11 1.47 -33.46
C ILE A 415 10.02 0.25 -34.37
N LYS A 416 10.51 -0.91 -33.88
CA LYS A 416 10.38 -2.15 -34.64
C LYS A 416 8.91 -2.58 -34.68
N ILE A 417 8.41 -2.90 -35.87
CA ILE A 417 6.98 -3.25 -36.08
C ILE A 417 6.51 -4.37 -35.14
N ASP A 418 7.34 -5.37 -34.87
CA ASP A 418 6.98 -6.49 -33.98
C ASP A 418 6.65 -6.07 -32.54
N SER A 419 7.21 -4.97 -32.03
CA SER A 419 6.89 -4.45 -30.69
C SER A 419 5.71 -3.49 -30.68
N LEU A 420 5.33 -2.91 -31.82
CA LEU A 420 4.19 -2.01 -31.95
C LEU A 420 2.91 -2.84 -32.13
N LYS A 421 2.07 -2.88 -31.09
CA LYS A 421 0.79 -3.59 -31.17
C LYS A 421 -0.30 -2.76 -31.80
N GLU A 422 -0.36 -1.48 -31.41
CA GLU A 422 -1.41 -0.58 -31.86
C GLU A 422 -0.88 0.86 -31.80
N PRO A 423 -0.84 1.60 -32.92
CA PRO A 423 -0.50 3.01 -32.89
C PRO A 423 -1.62 3.78 -32.16
N ILE A 424 -1.24 4.83 -31.42
CA ILE A 424 -2.21 5.77 -30.81
C ILE A 424 -2.21 7.09 -31.59
N LEU A 425 -1.03 7.56 -31.99
CA LEU A 425 -0.87 8.77 -32.79
C LEU A 425 0.28 8.55 -33.77
N THR A 426 0.04 8.81 -35.05
CA THR A 426 1.06 8.86 -36.10
C THR A 426 1.03 10.23 -36.78
N ILE A 427 2.21 10.82 -36.92
CA ILE A 427 2.42 12.13 -37.52
C ILE A 427 3.28 11.95 -38.77
N SER A 428 2.75 12.39 -39.91
CA SER A 428 3.51 12.54 -41.15
C SER A 428 4.13 13.93 -41.22
N ILE A 429 5.41 13.96 -41.58
CA ILE A 429 6.19 15.18 -41.74
C ILE A 429 6.75 15.20 -43.17
N PRO A 430 6.53 16.26 -43.95
CA PRO A 430 7.08 16.35 -45.31
C PRO A 430 8.60 16.13 -45.31
N LYS A 431 9.08 15.26 -46.20
CA LYS A 431 10.52 14.91 -46.37
C LYS A 431 11.13 14.07 -45.24
N PHE A 432 10.36 13.61 -44.25
CA PHE A 432 10.82 12.69 -43.21
C PHE A 432 9.93 11.45 -43.13
N LYS A 433 10.43 10.40 -42.46
CA LYS A 433 9.63 9.21 -42.14
C LYS A 433 8.55 9.58 -41.13
N ASP A 434 7.36 9.01 -41.29
CA ASP A 434 6.28 9.09 -40.30
C ASP A 434 6.76 8.64 -38.93
N THR A 435 6.33 9.34 -37.89
CA THR A 435 6.68 9.05 -36.49
C THR A 435 5.43 8.70 -35.69
N THR A 436 5.55 7.73 -34.77
CA THR A 436 4.46 7.27 -33.90
C THR A 436 4.81 7.59 -32.44
N PRO A 437 4.60 8.84 -31.97
CA PRO A 437 4.98 9.27 -30.62
C PRO A 437 4.10 8.72 -29.50
N CYS A 438 2.99 8.07 -29.82
CA CYS A 438 2.14 7.39 -28.84
C CYS A 438 1.72 6.03 -29.39
N PHE A 439 1.90 4.95 -28.63
CA PHE A 439 1.55 3.59 -29.06
C PHE A 439 1.39 2.62 -27.88
N PHE A 440 0.61 1.57 -28.10
CA PHE A 440 0.59 0.38 -27.27
C PHE A 440 1.61 -0.66 -27.76
N SER A 441 2.18 -1.39 -26.80
CA SER A 441 3.16 -2.45 -27.02
C SER A 441 2.85 -3.66 -26.13
N ASP A 442 3.55 -4.78 -26.35
CA ASP A 442 3.45 -5.97 -25.50
C ASP A 442 3.76 -5.69 -24.02
N TRP A 443 4.68 -4.75 -23.77
CA TRP A 443 5.10 -4.38 -22.42
C TRP A 443 4.20 -3.32 -21.76
N GLY A 444 3.28 -2.69 -22.50
CA GLY A 444 2.42 -1.63 -21.98
C GLY A 444 2.15 -0.51 -22.98
N VAL A 445 2.43 0.74 -22.61
CA VAL A 445 2.15 1.93 -23.44
C VAL A 445 3.27 2.97 -23.31
N PHE A 446 3.58 3.62 -24.44
CA PHE A 446 4.40 4.83 -24.50
C PHE A 446 3.54 6.00 -24.99
N LEU A 447 3.58 7.11 -24.26
CA LEU A 447 2.85 8.34 -24.55
C LEU A 447 3.79 9.55 -24.43
N ASP A 448 4.21 10.14 -25.54
CA ASP A 448 4.88 11.45 -25.46
C ASP A 448 3.94 12.47 -24.77
N SER A 449 4.39 13.03 -23.64
CA SER A 449 3.55 13.91 -22.82
C SER A 449 3.00 15.09 -23.61
N SER A 450 3.77 15.72 -24.49
CA SER A 450 3.32 16.87 -25.29
C SER A 450 2.22 16.54 -26.29
N LYS A 451 1.96 15.24 -26.50
CA LYS A 451 0.99 14.71 -27.45
C LYS A 451 -0.16 13.99 -26.76
N ALA A 452 0.05 13.41 -25.58
CA ALA A 452 -0.99 12.74 -24.80
C ALA A 452 -1.65 13.62 -23.75
N PHE A 453 -0.96 14.64 -23.25
CA PHE A 453 -1.43 15.54 -22.20
C PHE A 453 -0.93 16.98 -22.41
N LEU A 454 -1.84 17.92 -22.53
CA LEU A 454 -1.48 19.34 -22.48
C LEU A 454 -1.29 19.74 -21.01
N ALA A 455 -0.05 20.07 -20.64
CA ALA A 455 0.23 20.83 -19.43
C ALA A 455 0.00 22.32 -19.73
N GLY A 456 -0.96 22.96 -19.07
CA GLY A 456 -1.27 24.38 -19.25
C GLY A 456 -1.00 25.19 -17.99
N SER A 457 -0.72 26.49 -18.14
CA SER A 457 -0.84 27.48 -17.06
C SER A 457 -2.32 27.73 -16.74
N GLU A 458 -2.61 28.31 -15.58
CA GLU A 458 -3.93 28.89 -15.26
C GLU A 458 -5.14 28.01 -15.64
N TYR A 459 -5.13 26.76 -15.19
CA TYR A 459 -6.29 25.85 -15.33
C TYR A 459 -6.56 25.32 -16.77
N GLN A 460 -5.54 25.37 -17.63
CA GLN A 460 -5.63 24.93 -19.04
C GLN A 460 -5.14 23.51 -19.33
N SER A 461 -4.85 22.70 -18.32
CA SER A 461 -4.42 21.31 -18.50
C SER A 461 -5.54 20.45 -19.07
N ARG A 462 -5.24 19.64 -20.10
CA ARG A 462 -6.22 18.81 -20.81
C ARG A 462 -5.61 17.51 -21.30
N TRP A 463 -6.36 16.42 -21.23
CA TRP A 463 -6.00 15.14 -21.84
C TRP A 463 -6.32 15.12 -23.34
N TYR A 464 -5.32 14.81 -24.16
CA TYR A 464 -5.57 14.41 -25.55
C TYR A 464 -6.02 12.95 -25.57
N MET A 465 -5.22 12.06 -24.99
CA MET A 465 -5.55 10.64 -24.90
C MET A 465 -6.40 10.35 -23.67
N ASN A 466 -7.51 9.63 -23.85
CA ASN A 466 -8.39 9.23 -22.74
C ASN A 466 -7.63 8.34 -21.72
N PRO A 467 -7.43 8.79 -20.46
CA PRO A 467 -6.68 8.02 -19.46
C PRO A 467 -7.39 6.73 -19.05
N PHE A 468 -8.72 6.65 -19.14
CA PHE A 468 -9.46 5.42 -18.83
C PHE A 468 -9.16 4.31 -19.83
N THR A 469 -9.12 4.63 -21.13
CA THR A 469 -8.80 3.68 -22.20
C THR A 469 -7.40 3.08 -21.97
N ILE A 470 -6.45 3.91 -21.57
CA ILE A 470 -5.09 3.47 -21.30
C ILE A 470 -5.06 2.51 -20.10
N ILE A 471 -5.67 2.87 -18.96
CA ILE A 471 -5.70 1.99 -17.78
C ILE A 471 -6.42 0.67 -18.10
N GLU A 472 -7.55 0.71 -18.82
CA GLU A 472 -8.29 -0.49 -19.24
C GLU A 472 -7.42 -1.42 -20.09
N LYS A 473 -6.68 -0.87 -21.06
CA LYS A 473 -5.80 -1.66 -21.94
C LYS A 473 -4.50 -2.10 -21.27
N VAL A 474 -3.97 -1.37 -20.29
CA VAL A 474 -2.64 -1.62 -19.71
C VAL A 474 -2.74 -2.36 -18.38
N PHE A 475 -3.50 -1.84 -17.42
CA PHE A 475 -3.54 -2.34 -16.04
C PHE A 475 -4.81 -3.13 -15.68
N TYR A 476 -5.92 -3.00 -16.41
CA TYR A 476 -7.22 -3.59 -16.04
C TYR A 476 -7.79 -4.59 -17.08
N LYS A 477 -6.91 -5.33 -17.76
CA LYS A 477 -7.26 -6.30 -18.83
C LYS A 477 -8.24 -7.40 -18.39
N GLU A 478 -8.15 -7.84 -17.14
CA GLU A 478 -8.90 -9.01 -16.64
C GLU A 478 -10.27 -8.66 -16.02
N HIS A 479 -10.63 -7.38 -15.95
CA HIS A 479 -11.92 -6.89 -15.45
C HIS A 479 -12.36 -7.42 -14.06
N TRP A 480 -11.45 -7.35 -13.09
CA TRP A 480 -11.67 -7.80 -11.71
C TRP A 480 -12.71 -6.97 -10.95
N PRO A 481 -13.34 -7.51 -9.88
CA PRO A 481 -14.20 -6.71 -9.01
C PRO A 481 -13.45 -5.51 -8.41
N ILE A 482 -14.03 -4.32 -8.39
CA ILE A 482 -13.41 -3.07 -7.92
C ILE A 482 -14.00 -2.64 -6.57
N PRO A 483 -13.19 -2.33 -5.54
CA PRO A 483 -13.68 -1.67 -4.34
C PRO A 483 -14.09 -0.23 -4.67
N ASP A 484 -15.33 0.13 -4.32
CA ASP A 484 -15.91 1.44 -4.63
C ASP A 484 -16.09 2.29 -3.37
N THR A 485 -15.33 3.39 -3.30
CA THR A 485 -15.40 4.37 -2.21
C THR A 485 -16.48 5.43 -2.41
N THR A 486 -17.21 5.38 -3.52
CA THR A 486 -18.17 6.43 -3.92
C THR A 486 -19.63 6.00 -3.74
N THR A 487 -19.88 4.75 -3.33
CA THR A 487 -21.21 4.13 -3.38
C THR A 487 -21.50 3.32 -2.12
N ILE A 488 -22.74 3.39 -1.62
CA ILE A 488 -23.27 2.49 -0.59
C ILE A 488 -24.63 1.98 -1.06
N LYS A 489 -24.82 0.65 -1.11
CA LYS A 489 -26.07 -0.02 -1.49
C LYS A 489 -26.59 0.44 -2.86
N GLY A 490 -25.67 0.73 -3.78
CA GLY A 490 -25.92 1.24 -5.14
C GLY A 490 -26.18 2.76 -5.24
N LYS A 491 -26.27 3.49 -4.13
CA LYS A 491 -26.48 4.95 -4.11
C LYS A 491 -25.15 5.68 -3.99
N ARG A 492 -25.00 6.81 -4.69
CA ARG A 492 -23.81 7.65 -4.56
C ARG A 492 -23.74 8.22 -3.15
N ILE A 493 -22.57 8.18 -2.54
CA ILE A 493 -22.29 8.77 -1.24
C ILE A 493 -22.37 10.30 -1.35
N SER A 494 -22.94 10.93 -0.34
CA SER A 494 -22.80 12.36 -0.07
C SER A 494 -22.47 12.58 1.39
N TYR A 495 -21.64 13.57 1.68
CA TYR A 495 -21.35 13.99 3.05
C TYR A 495 -21.05 15.49 3.09
N ILE A 496 -21.34 16.09 4.24
CA ILE A 496 -21.19 17.52 4.50
C ILE A 496 -20.21 17.65 5.65
N HIS A 497 -19.19 18.50 5.50
CA HIS A 497 -18.35 18.90 6.63
C HIS A 497 -18.08 20.40 6.61
N ILE A 498 -17.92 20.94 7.81
CA ILE A 498 -17.73 22.37 8.05
C ILE A 498 -16.46 22.56 8.85
N ASP A 499 -15.54 23.35 8.32
CA ASP A 499 -14.33 23.76 9.01
C ASP A 499 -14.60 24.98 9.92
N GLY A 500 -13.85 25.06 11.02
CA GLY A 500 -14.13 25.96 12.14
C GLY A 500 -14.03 27.45 11.82
N ASP A 501 -13.37 27.81 10.72
CA ASP A 501 -13.00 29.17 10.36
C ASP A 501 -14.21 30.11 10.27
N GLY A 502 -14.11 31.24 10.97
CA GLY A 502 -15.10 32.30 10.94
C GLY A 502 -16.38 32.01 11.71
N VAL A 503 -16.35 31.07 12.66
CA VAL A 503 -17.51 30.76 13.53
C VAL A 503 -18.03 32.01 14.25
N LEU A 504 -17.13 32.91 14.66
CA LEU A 504 -17.44 34.15 15.37
C LEU A 504 -17.68 35.35 14.45
N SER A 505 -17.40 35.24 13.15
CA SER A 505 -17.61 36.33 12.20
C SER A 505 -19.07 36.77 12.18
N LEU A 506 -19.31 38.09 12.09
CA LEU A 506 -20.66 38.63 11.98
C LEU A 506 -21.29 38.29 10.62
N SER A 507 -22.60 38.07 10.63
CA SER A 507 -23.36 37.69 9.44
C SER A 507 -24.26 38.80 8.92
N GLU A 508 -24.15 39.11 7.62
CA GLU A 508 -25.09 39.98 6.89
C GLU A 508 -26.51 39.36 6.80
N ILE A 509 -26.64 38.05 7.03
CA ILE A 509 -27.92 37.31 6.97
C ILE A 509 -28.79 37.59 8.20
N SER A 510 -28.18 37.90 9.33
CA SER A 510 -28.88 38.13 10.59
C SER A 510 -28.09 39.12 11.43
N ALA A 511 -28.56 40.36 11.45
CA ALA A 511 -27.92 41.46 12.15
C ALA A 511 -27.58 41.09 13.61
N GLY A 512 -26.34 41.38 14.00
CA GLY A 512 -25.83 41.13 15.36
C GLY A 512 -25.65 39.65 15.73
N LYS A 513 -25.72 38.72 14.76
CA LYS A 513 -25.48 37.29 15.00
C LYS A 513 -24.18 36.83 14.35
N SER A 514 -23.49 35.93 15.03
CA SER A 514 -22.32 35.26 14.46
C SER A 514 -22.73 34.23 13.40
N CYS A 515 -21.80 33.87 12.52
CA CYS A 515 -21.99 32.84 11.51
C CYS A 515 -22.38 31.49 12.14
N GLY A 516 -21.81 31.13 13.30
CA GLY A 516 -22.20 29.95 14.05
C GLY A 516 -23.66 29.96 14.52
N GLN A 517 -24.16 31.10 15.04
CA GLN A 517 -25.56 31.24 15.42
C GLN A 517 -26.50 31.15 14.21
N VAL A 518 -26.09 31.73 13.08
CA VAL A 518 -26.84 31.64 11.81
C VAL A 518 -26.86 30.20 11.29
N ALA A 519 -25.74 29.46 11.39
CA ALA A 519 -25.65 28.06 10.97
C ALA A 519 -26.68 27.20 11.70
N ILE A 520 -26.72 27.30 13.04
CA ILE A 520 -27.65 26.53 13.89
C ILE A 520 -29.10 26.80 13.46
N LYS A 521 -29.49 28.08 13.35
CA LYS A 521 -30.87 28.49 13.10
C LYS A 521 -31.32 28.24 11.66
N LYS A 522 -30.52 28.67 10.68
CA LYS A 522 -30.92 28.74 9.26
C LYS A 522 -30.54 27.50 8.47
N ILE A 523 -29.55 26.73 8.91
CA ILE A 523 -29.05 25.53 8.22
C ILE A 523 -29.35 24.27 9.03
N PHE A 524 -28.73 24.08 10.19
CA PHE A 524 -28.76 22.80 10.90
C PHE A 524 -30.17 22.41 11.34
N LYS A 525 -30.90 23.30 12.03
CA LYS A 525 -32.28 23.05 12.48
C LYS A 525 -33.28 22.96 11.31
N LYS A 526 -32.98 23.59 10.18
CA LYS A 526 -33.83 23.56 8.97
C LYS A 526 -33.71 22.24 8.21
N TYR A 527 -32.48 21.83 7.86
CA TYR A 527 -32.26 20.71 6.94
C TYR A 527 -32.11 19.35 7.64
N LYS A 528 -31.57 19.34 8.87
CA LYS A 528 -31.37 18.11 9.68
C LYS A 528 -30.62 16.99 8.93
N LEU A 529 -29.74 17.36 8.01
CA LEU A 529 -28.87 16.42 7.30
C LEU A 529 -27.69 16.03 8.18
N LYS A 530 -27.14 14.83 7.97
CA LYS A 530 -25.91 14.39 8.63
C LYS A 530 -24.76 15.30 8.20
N THR A 531 -24.19 16.01 9.15
CA THR A 531 -23.13 16.99 8.91
C THR A 531 -22.05 16.84 9.97
N GLY A 532 -20.80 16.82 9.55
CA GLY A 532 -19.66 16.97 10.47
C GLY A 532 -19.33 18.43 10.68
N VAL A 533 -19.07 18.84 11.91
CA VAL A 533 -18.77 20.25 12.24
C VAL A 533 -17.58 20.30 13.17
N SER A 534 -16.54 21.01 12.75
CA SER A 534 -15.35 21.25 13.54
C SER A 534 -15.31 22.68 14.09
N PHE A 535 -14.52 22.87 15.15
CA PHE A 535 -14.24 24.17 15.75
C PHE A 535 -12.75 24.31 16.05
N ILE A 536 -12.22 25.52 15.94
CA ILE A 536 -10.87 25.87 16.40
C ILE A 536 -10.96 26.07 17.91
N ALA A 537 -10.31 25.23 18.71
CA ALA A 537 -10.53 25.25 20.16
C ALA A 537 -10.16 26.59 20.80
N ASN A 538 -9.11 27.27 20.31
CA ASN A 538 -8.69 28.58 20.82
C ASN A 538 -9.79 29.66 20.70
N GLU A 539 -10.61 29.61 19.64
CA GLU A 539 -11.76 30.54 19.46
C GLU A 539 -12.94 30.24 20.39
N ILE A 540 -12.92 29.10 21.08
CA ILE A 540 -13.97 28.65 22.00
C ILE A 540 -13.51 28.72 23.46
N ASP A 541 -12.21 28.65 23.70
CA ASP A 541 -11.58 28.73 25.02
C ASP A 541 -11.62 30.15 25.59
N ASP A 542 -12.30 30.33 26.72
CA ASP A 542 -12.47 31.61 27.41
C ASP A 542 -11.20 32.07 28.14
N ASN A 543 -10.17 31.21 28.23
CA ASN A 543 -8.82 31.61 28.58
C ASN A 543 -8.08 32.29 27.42
N PHE A 544 -8.62 32.20 26.20
CA PHE A 544 -8.03 32.74 24.97
C PHE A 544 -9.02 33.64 24.21
N GLN A 545 -9.43 33.27 23.00
CA GLN A 545 -10.29 34.12 22.15
C GLN A 545 -11.79 33.87 22.36
N GLY A 546 -12.15 32.83 23.11
CA GLY A 546 -13.52 32.40 23.35
C GLY A 546 -14.28 33.26 24.36
N ASN A 547 -15.60 33.08 24.38
CA ASN A 547 -16.51 33.69 25.33
C ASN A 547 -17.79 32.83 25.47
N ALA A 548 -18.71 33.26 26.35
CA ALA A 548 -19.96 32.53 26.57
C ALA A 548 -20.79 32.30 25.29
N ILE A 549 -20.73 33.23 24.32
CA ILE A 549 -21.45 33.08 23.05
C ILE A 549 -20.81 31.99 22.19
N SER A 550 -19.48 31.96 22.08
CA SER A 550 -18.77 30.93 21.30
C SER A 550 -18.96 29.54 21.90
N GLN A 551 -18.86 29.42 23.23
CA GLN A 551 -19.15 28.17 23.95
C GLN A 551 -20.60 27.71 23.76
N GLN A 552 -21.57 28.62 23.82
CA GLN A 552 -22.98 28.28 23.56
C GLN A 552 -23.20 27.78 22.14
N VAL A 553 -22.55 28.38 21.13
CA VAL A 553 -22.62 27.93 19.73
C VAL A 553 -22.12 26.49 19.61
N VAL A 554 -21.01 26.13 20.26
CA VAL A 554 -20.47 24.76 20.22
C VAL A 554 -21.42 23.79 20.92
N SER A 555 -21.88 24.12 22.13
CA SER A 555 -22.82 23.29 22.89
C SER A 555 -24.13 23.04 22.11
N ASP A 556 -24.73 24.11 21.58
CA ASP A 556 -25.97 24.03 20.79
C ASP A 556 -25.80 23.21 19.52
N THR A 557 -24.63 23.33 18.87
CA THR A 557 -24.32 22.58 17.64
C THR A 557 -24.13 21.09 17.93
N PHE A 558 -23.32 20.76 18.94
CA PHE A 558 -23.03 19.37 19.33
C PHE A 558 -24.22 18.65 19.96
N ALA A 559 -25.18 19.38 20.54
CA ALA A 559 -26.44 18.82 21.03
C ALA A 559 -27.33 18.26 19.90
N LEU A 560 -27.18 18.70 18.65
CA LEU A 560 -28.03 18.25 17.54
C LEU A 560 -27.72 16.78 17.13
N PRO A 561 -28.72 15.89 17.01
CA PRO A 561 -28.48 14.44 16.82
C PRO A 561 -27.91 14.06 15.45
N TYR A 562 -28.03 14.95 14.46
CA TYR A 562 -27.51 14.79 13.09
C TYR A 562 -26.18 15.53 12.88
N ILE A 563 -25.55 16.01 13.95
CA ILE A 563 -24.21 16.61 13.93
C ILE A 563 -23.19 15.64 14.51
N GLU A 564 -22.16 15.35 13.70
CA GLU A 564 -20.94 14.68 14.12
C GLU A 564 -19.91 15.73 14.57
N PRO A 565 -19.46 15.70 15.84
CA PRO A 565 -18.47 16.64 16.33
C PRO A 565 -17.08 16.32 15.79
N ALA A 566 -16.33 17.35 15.40
CA ALA A 566 -14.93 17.27 15.02
C ALA A 566 -14.14 18.42 15.66
N SER A 567 -12.82 18.34 15.57
CA SER A 567 -11.91 19.43 15.95
C SER A 567 -11.22 19.98 14.70
N HIS A 568 -11.07 21.30 14.64
CA HIS A 568 -10.24 22.00 13.65
C HIS A 568 -8.93 22.45 14.31
N THR A 569 -8.41 21.55 15.16
CA THR A 569 -7.24 21.69 16.01
C THR A 569 -7.36 22.81 17.06
N TYR A 570 -6.28 23.09 17.80
CA TYR A 570 -6.30 24.09 18.86
C TYR A 570 -6.00 25.47 18.33
N SER A 571 -4.82 25.63 17.73
CA SER A 571 -4.25 26.92 17.35
C SER A 571 -4.45 27.27 15.87
N HIS A 572 -5.07 26.36 15.11
CA HIS A 572 -5.22 26.43 13.65
C HIS A 572 -3.86 26.56 12.92
N PRO A 573 -3.12 25.44 12.76
CA PRO A 573 -1.92 25.42 11.94
C PRO A 573 -2.24 25.84 10.51
N PHE A 574 -1.60 26.93 10.07
CA PHE A 574 -1.53 27.29 8.67
C PHE A 574 -0.48 26.46 7.92
N SER A 575 0.61 26.06 8.60
CA SER A 575 1.54 25.05 8.07
C SER A 575 1.89 24.00 9.10
N TRP A 576 1.47 22.76 8.81
CA TRP A 576 1.72 21.61 9.66
C TRP A 576 3.20 21.22 9.72
N LYS A 577 3.94 21.42 8.63
CA LYS A 577 5.38 21.11 8.54
C LYS A 577 6.26 22.13 9.24
N LYS A 578 5.88 23.41 9.18
CA LYS A 578 6.70 24.52 9.68
C LYS A 578 6.28 25.03 11.06
N GLY A 579 5.22 24.47 11.64
CA GLY A 579 4.68 24.95 12.92
C GLY A 579 4.19 26.39 12.86
N ILE A 580 3.63 26.81 11.72
CA ILE A 580 3.04 28.16 11.59
C ILE A 580 1.57 28.05 11.91
N VAL A 581 1.08 28.82 12.89
CA VAL A 581 -0.27 28.74 13.46
C VAL A 581 -0.92 30.11 13.53
N ALA A 582 -2.26 30.16 13.55
CA ALA A 582 -3.01 31.40 13.70
C ALA A 582 -2.95 31.93 15.15
N PHE A 583 -3.11 31.05 16.14
CA PHE A 583 -3.29 31.41 17.55
C PHE A 583 -2.31 30.67 18.46
N SER A 584 -1.01 30.97 18.34
CA SER A 584 -0.04 30.39 19.27
C SER A 584 -0.30 30.87 20.70
N ILE A 585 -0.21 29.93 21.64
CA ILE A 585 -0.28 30.19 23.07
C ILE A 585 1.10 30.19 23.73
N ASP A 586 2.16 29.86 22.98
CA ASP A 586 3.54 29.94 23.46
C ASP A 586 3.99 31.40 23.40
N LYS A 587 4.35 31.95 24.56
CA LYS A 587 4.84 33.33 24.68
C LYS A 587 6.16 33.57 23.95
N ASN A 588 6.89 32.50 23.65
CA ASN A 588 8.16 32.54 22.92
C ASN A 588 7.98 32.33 21.40
N ALA A 589 6.75 32.12 20.92
CA ALA A 589 6.49 32.02 19.49
C ALA A 589 6.82 33.34 18.78
N THR A 590 7.45 33.24 17.62
CA THR A 590 7.88 34.42 16.85
C THR A 590 6.82 34.85 15.86
N ASP A 591 6.80 36.15 15.54
CA ASP A 591 5.99 36.65 14.43
C ASP A 591 6.54 36.13 13.10
N THR A 592 5.63 35.73 12.22
CA THR A 592 5.97 35.27 10.88
C THR A 592 4.87 35.65 9.90
N LEU A 593 5.12 35.41 8.62
CA LEU A 593 4.12 35.55 7.55
C LEU A 593 3.86 34.21 6.88
N TRP A 594 2.59 33.84 6.78
CA TRP A 594 2.14 32.77 5.89
C TRP A 594 1.87 33.35 4.49
N ASP A 595 2.34 32.67 3.44
CA ASP A 595 2.45 33.17 2.03
C ASP A 595 3.19 34.51 1.85
N GLY A 596 3.84 35.02 2.89
CA GLY A 596 4.39 36.38 2.84
C GLY A 596 3.34 37.49 2.95
N ILE A 597 2.09 37.18 3.30
CA ILE A 597 1.01 38.18 3.42
C ILE A 597 0.25 38.07 4.75
N ILE A 598 -0.08 36.85 5.19
CA ILE A 598 -0.92 36.63 6.37
C ILE A 598 -0.05 36.64 7.63
N LYS A 599 -0.31 37.57 8.56
CA LYS A 599 0.34 37.59 9.87
C LYS A 599 -0.03 36.34 10.66
N ALA A 600 0.99 35.64 11.14
CA ALA A 600 0.84 34.40 11.89
C ALA A 600 1.92 34.29 12.98
N LYS A 601 1.84 33.22 13.77
CA LYS A 601 2.87 32.86 14.74
C LYS A 601 3.61 31.62 14.28
N GLN A 602 4.91 31.57 14.51
CA GLN A 602 5.69 30.34 14.37
C GLN A 602 6.01 29.78 15.75
N GLU A 603 5.60 28.53 15.98
CA GLU A 603 5.90 27.80 17.20
C GLU A 603 7.42 27.66 17.39
N VAL A 604 7.85 27.52 18.65
CA VAL A 604 9.26 27.44 19.01
C VAL A 604 9.94 26.28 18.28
N GLY A 605 11.03 26.58 17.57
CA GLY A 605 11.76 25.61 16.75
C GLY A 605 11.03 25.17 15.45
N GLY A 606 9.88 25.77 15.13
CA GLY A 606 9.09 25.43 13.94
C GLY A 606 8.39 24.07 14.03
N ILE A 607 8.11 23.59 15.24
CA ILE A 607 7.54 22.26 15.50
C ILE A 607 6.21 22.41 16.24
N LEU A 608 5.17 21.73 15.75
CA LEU A 608 3.88 21.67 16.45
C LEU A 608 3.96 20.73 17.65
N ASN A 609 3.48 21.18 18.81
CA ASN A 609 3.19 20.30 19.95
C ASN A 609 1.90 19.51 19.66
N LEU A 610 2.03 18.26 19.21
CA LEU A 610 0.88 17.46 18.75
C LEU A 610 -0.10 17.09 19.87
N ASP A 611 0.38 16.88 21.10
CA ASP A 611 -0.50 16.62 22.25
C ASP A 611 -1.37 17.84 22.55
N PHE A 612 -0.80 19.02 22.49
CA PHE A 612 -1.57 20.25 22.64
C PHE A 612 -2.49 20.48 21.43
N GLU A 613 -1.94 20.41 20.23
CA GLU A 613 -2.66 20.80 19.02
C GLU A 613 -3.86 19.90 18.71
N ILE A 614 -3.70 18.59 18.93
CA ILE A 614 -4.71 17.58 18.59
C ILE A 614 -5.46 17.13 19.83
N LYS A 615 -4.76 16.53 20.80
CA LYS A 615 -5.42 15.87 21.94
C LYS A 615 -6.09 16.89 22.86
N LYS A 616 -5.42 17.99 23.23
CA LYS A 616 -6.02 19.03 24.08
C LYS A 616 -7.21 19.70 23.40
N SER A 617 -7.16 19.88 22.07
CA SER A 617 -8.30 20.42 21.31
C SER A 617 -9.51 19.50 21.39
N ILE A 618 -9.30 18.20 21.19
CA ILE A 618 -10.35 17.18 21.35
C ILE A 618 -10.90 17.17 22.78
N GLU A 619 -10.04 17.16 23.80
CA GLU A 619 -10.43 17.15 25.21
C GLU A 619 -11.25 18.39 25.57
N TYR A 620 -10.78 19.58 25.20
CA TYR A 620 -11.45 20.84 25.48
C TYR A 620 -12.83 20.88 24.81
N LEU A 621 -12.93 20.55 23.53
CA LEU A 621 -14.22 20.55 22.81
C LEU A 621 -15.17 19.45 23.31
N SER A 622 -14.64 18.35 23.84
CA SER A 622 -15.45 17.23 24.36
C SER A 622 -16.29 17.60 25.57
N GLN A 623 -15.94 18.64 26.32
CA GLN A 623 -16.74 19.10 27.47
C GLN A 623 -18.13 19.60 27.08
N PHE A 624 -18.31 20.01 25.82
CA PHE A 624 -19.59 20.50 25.29
C PHE A 624 -20.46 19.37 24.69
N LEU A 625 -20.00 18.12 24.70
CA LEU A 625 -20.72 17.00 24.11
C LEU A 625 -21.86 16.51 25.02
N PRO A 626 -23.02 16.14 24.46
CA PRO A 626 -24.01 15.39 25.21
C PRO A 626 -23.50 13.99 25.55
N LYS A 627 -24.01 13.41 26.63
CA LYS A 627 -23.63 12.07 27.11
C LYS A 627 -23.74 11.03 25.98
N GLY A 628 -22.68 10.25 25.78
CA GLY A 628 -22.63 9.17 24.80
C GLY A 628 -22.18 9.58 23.38
N LYS A 629 -22.00 10.88 23.10
CA LYS A 629 -21.27 11.31 21.90
C LYS A 629 -19.77 11.33 22.15
N LYS A 630 -19.00 11.07 21.09
CA LYS A 630 -17.54 11.08 21.08
C LYS A 630 -17.06 12.03 19.99
N LEU A 631 -15.96 12.73 20.26
CA LEU A 631 -15.19 13.49 19.30
C LEU A 631 -13.83 12.80 19.14
N ASP A 632 -13.60 12.17 17.99
CA ASP A 632 -12.36 11.49 17.63
C ASP A 632 -11.98 11.73 16.16
N VAL A 633 -12.40 12.89 15.64
CA VAL A 633 -12.18 13.31 14.26
C VAL A 633 -11.56 14.71 14.22
N ILE A 634 -10.51 14.87 13.40
CA ILE A 634 -9.86 16.14 13.10
C ILE A 634 -10.06 16.47 11.62
N TYR A 635 -10.38 17.73 11.33
CA TYR A 635 -10.32 18.27 9.97
C TYR A 635 -9.03 19.09 9.88
N TYR A 636 -8.10 18.71 8.99
CA TYR A 636 -6.81 19.42 8.90
C TYR A 636 -7.05 20.90 8.55
N SER A 637 -6.42 21.80 9.29
CA SER A 637 -6.42 23.24 9.03
C SER A 637 -5.31 23.63 8.04
N GLY A 638 -5.40 24.86 7.52
CA GLY A 638 -4.32 25.48 6.77
C GLY A 638 -3.95 24.75 5.48
N ASP A 639 -2.64 24.52 5.28
CA ASP A 639 -2.12 23.82 4.10
C ASP A 639 -2.62 22.38 3.93
N CYS A 640 -3.18 21.78 4.99
CA CYS A 640 -3.61 20.39 5.01
C CYS A 640 -2.48 19.42 4.59
N VAL A 641 -1.22 19.72 4.91
CA VAL A 641 -0.05 18.87 4.56
C VAL A 641 0.58 18.30 5.83
N PRO A 642 -0.02 17.28 6.48
CA PRO A 642 0.57 16.64 7.64
C PRO A 642 1.88 15.94 7.28
N THR A 643 2.81 15.98 8.21
CA THR A 643 4.06 15.20 8.20
C THR A 643 3.80 13.75 8.58
N LYS A 644 4.79 12.89 8.30
CA LYS A 644 4.78 11.48 8.74
C LYS A 644 4.56 11.35 10.26
N GLN A 645 5.21 12.19 11.07
CA GLN A 645 5.07 12.17 12.52
C GLN A 645 3.63 12.47 12.96
N GLN A 646 2.96 13.41 12.31
CA GLN A 646 1.56 13.74 12.58
C GLN A 646 0.62 12.60 12.19
N LEU A 647 0.86 11.94 11.05
CA LEU A 647 0.08 10.76 10.66
C LEU A 647 0.27 9.58 11.62
N ILE A 648 1.50 9.34 12.10
CA ILE A 648 1.78 8.34 13.13
C ILE A 648 1.02 8.67 14.40
N TYR A 649 1.07 9.94 14.86
CA TYR A 649 0.38 10.39 16.06
C TYR A 649 -1.13 10.11 15.99
N LEU A 650 -1.77 10.49 14.89
CA LEU A 650 -3.21 10.27 14.67
C LEU A 650 -3.56 8.78 14.72
N LYS A 651 -2.77 7.94 14.03
CA LYS A 651 -2.96 6.48 14.01
C LYS A 651 -2.82 5.86 15.39
N THR A 652 -1.76 6.20 16.13
CA THR A 652 -1.48 5.66 17.48
C THR A 652 -2.60 6.01 18.46
N ASN A 653 -3.23 7.18 18.30
CA ASN A 653 -4.32 7.64 19.16
C ASN A 653 -5.73 7.29 18.64
N ASN A 654 -5.85 6.52 17.56
CA ASN A 654 -7.13 6.17 16.92
C ASN A 654 -7.99 7.39 16.56
N ILE A 655 -7.35 8.46 16.09
CA ILE A 655 -8.01 9.69 15.67
C ILE A 655 -8.15 9.66 14.14
N LEU A 656 -9.38 9.85 13.66
CA LEU A 656 -9.65 9.96 12.23
C LEU A 656 -9.31 11.38 11.77
N ALA A 657 -8.72 11.50 10.58
CA ALA A 657 -8.47 12.81 10.01
C ALA A 657 -8.59 12.80 8.49
N PHE A 658 -9.05 13.93 7.95
CA PHE A 658 -9.03 14.19 6.52
C PHE A 658 -9.06 15.70 6.25
N ASN A 659 -8.79 16.05 5.00
CA ASN A 659 -8.81 17.37 4.33
C ASN A 659 -7.63 17.42 3.36
N GLY A 660 -7.57 18.49 2.58
CA GLY A 660 -6.73 18.58 1.41
C GLY A 660 -7.32 17.82 0.22
N GLY A 661 -6.63 17.84 -0.91
CA GLY A 661 -7.12 17.21 -2.14
C GLY A 661 -8.31 17.96 -2.73
N ASP A 662 -8.11 19.22 -3.10
CA ASP A 662 -9.15 20.10 -3.66
C ASP A 662 -9.56 19.69 -5.08
N SER A 663 -10.45 18.69 -5.19
CA SER A 663 -11.01 18.29 -6.48
C SER A 663 -11.97 19.36 -6.99
N TYR A 664 -11.67 19.92 -8.16
CA TYR A 664 -12.44 21.00 -8.77
C TYR A 664 -12.60 20.73 -10.27
N PHE A 665 -13.81 20.44 -10.73
CA PHE A 665 -14.06 20.05 -12.11
C PHE A 665 -15.35 20.70 -12.63
N ASP A 666 -15.30 22.01 -12.83
CA ASP A 666 -16.37 22.81 -13.44
C ASP A 666 -16.01 23.19 -14.89
N HIS A 667 -16.76 24.11 -15.50
CA HIS A 667 -16.47 24.62 -16.84
C HIS A 667 -15.12 25.36 -16.98
N ASN A 668 -14.56 25.95 -15.90
CA ASN A 668 -13.26 26.62 -15.93
C ASN A 668 -12.14 25.57 -15.79
N PHE A 669 -12.29 24.68 -14.81
CA PHE A 669 -11.39 23.56 -14.52
C PHE A 669 -11.87 22.29 -15.23
N ASN A 670 -12.15 22.41 -16.53
CA ASN A 670 -12.83 21.38 -17.30
C ASN A 670 -11.89 20.26 -17.76
N SER A 671 -11.35 19.49 -16.81
CA SER A 671 -10.47 18.35 -17.05
C SER A 671 -10.44 17.38 -15.87
N LEU A 672 -10.31 16.09 -16.15
CA LEU A 672 -9.98 15.05 -15.16
C LEU A 672 -8.69 15.35 -14.40
N SER A 673 -7.79 16.15 -14.97
CA SER A 673 -6.52 16.55 -14.35
C SER A 673 -6.69 17.37 -13.07
N TYR A 674 -7.90 17.84 -12.78
CA TYR A 674 -8.25 18.59 -11.56
C TYR A 674 -9.03 17.75 -10.54
N VAL A 675 -9.27 16.47 -10.82
CA VAL A 675 -9.87 15.52 -9.87
C VAL A 675 -8.74 14.84 -9.09
N LYS A 676 -8.65 15.11 -7.78
CA LYS A 676 -7.57 14.65 -6.92
C LYS A 676 -7.73 13.17 -6.52
N ALA A 677 -6.64 12.54 -6.09
CA ALA A 677 -6.65 11.18 -5.55
C ALA A 677 -7.60 11.01 -4.35
N LEU A 678 -7.85 9.77 -3.92
CA LEU A 678 -8.58 9.47 -2.68
C LEU A 678 -7.80 9.93 -1.43
N GLY A 679 -6.48 9.93 -1.52
CA GLY A 679 -5.57 10.28 -0.45
C GLY A 679 -4.13 10.19 -0.94
N LYS A 680 -3.21 10.42 -0.02
CA LYS A 680 -1.77 10.48 -0.24
C LYS A 680 -1.05 9.43 0.60
N ASP A 681 -0.04 8.79 0.03
CA ASP A 681 0.91 7.96 0.77
C ASP A 681 2.10 8.77 1.28
N ILE A 682 2.41 8.65 2.56
CA ILE A 682 3.62 9.18 3.20
C ILE A 682 4.27 8.01 3.95
N ASP A 683 5.22 7.34 3.30
CA ASP A 683 5.95 6.20 3.85
C ASP A 683 5.04 5.12 4.47
N GLY A 684 3.98 4.73 3.76
CA GLY A 684 3.03 3.70 4.22
C GLY A 684 1.94 4.22 5.16
N TYR A 685 1.93 5.50 5.50
CA TYR A 685 0.82 6.16 6.19
C TYR A 685 -0.05 6.91 5.19
N LYS A 686 -1.37 6.86 5.38
CA LYS A 686 -2.34 7.47 4.46
C LYS A 686 -2.93 8.74 5.05
N GLN A 687 -2.75 9.85 4.36
CA GLN A 687 -3.61 11.02 4.51
C GLN A 687 -4.83 10.84 3.60
N ILE A 688 -6.03 10.99 4.16
CA ILE A 688 -7.27 10.94 3.37
C ILE A 688 -7.65 12.37 2.94
N TYR A 689 -8.03 12.53 1.68
CA TYR A 689 -8.46 13.81 1.13
C TYR A 689 -9.98 14.00 1.24
N SER A 690 -10.39 15.26 1.23
CA SER A 690 -11.78 15.61 0.93
C SER A 690 -12.11 15.18 -0.51
N SER A 691 -13.40 14.96 -0.81
CA SER A 691 -13.79 14.49 -2.15
C SER A 691 -13.93 15.63 -3.15
N ASN A 692 -14.09 16.86 -2.66
CA ASN A 692 -14.28 18.09 -3.43
C ASN A 692 -13.64 19.27 -2.70
N ALA A 693 -13.18 20.26 -3.46
CA ALA A 693 -12.67 21.52 -2.92
C ALA A 693 -13.73 22.24 -2.06
N ASN A 694 -13.28 22.98 -1.04
CA ASN A 694 -14.15 23.87 -0.26
C ASN A 694 -14.53 25.13 -1.04
N GLU A 695 -15.31 26.01 -0.43
CA GLU A 695 -15.78 27.26 -1.02
C GLU A 695 -14.68 28.25 -1.35
N ASN A 696 -13.54 28.22 -0.64
CA ASN A 696 -12.50 29.24 -0.80
C ASN A 696 -11.96 29.23 -2.25
N THR A 697 -11.91 28.04 -2.85
CA THR A 697 -11.39 27.79 -4.19
C THR A 697 -12.33 28.38 -5.26
N TYR A 698 -13.62 28.53 -4.92
CA TYR A 698 -14.63 29.10 -5.81
C TYR A 698 -14.80 30.62 -5.64
N THR A 699 -14.20 31.20 -4.59
CA THR A 699 -14.42 32.58 -4.11
C THR A 699 -13.14 33.42 -4.08
N ASP A 700 -12.11 33.02 -4.83
CA ASP A 700 -10.83 33.74 -4.89
C ASP A 700 -10.14 33.88 -3.53
N LEU A 701 -10.08 32.79 -2.76
CA LEU A 701 -9.63 32.81 -1.37
C LEU A 701 -10.45 33.81 -0.52
N TRP A 702 -11.77 33.80 -0.73
CA TRP A 702 -12.74 34.65 -0.04
C TRP A 702 -12.62 36.16 -0.34
N ASN A 703 -11.97 36.56 -1.44
CA ASN A 703 -11.88 37.97 -1.84
C ASN A 703 -13.03 38.42 -2.75
N ASP A 704 -13.65 37.52 -3.52
CA ASP A 704 -14.68 37.86 -4.50
C ASP A 704 -15.62 36.68 -4.78
N ARG A 705 -16.64 36.88 -5.64
CA ARG A 705 -17.53 35.83 -6.15
C ARG A 705 -18.11 34.99 -5.03
N PHE A 706 -18.58 35.61 -3.94
CA PHE A 706 -19.10 34.90 -2.76
C PHE A 706 -20.19 33.87 -3.08
N TRP A 707 -20.90 33.99 -4.21
CA TRP A 707 -21.88 33.01 -4.70
C TRP A 707 -21.27 31.77 -5.42
N GLY A 708 -19.97 31.80 -5.71
CA GLY A 708 -19.27 30.89 -6.60
C GLY A 708 -19.30 29.42 -6.17
N PHE A 709 -19.43 29.16 -4.86
CA PHE A 709 -19.48 27.79 -4.34
C PHE A 709 -20.66 26.97 -4.87
N ALA A 710 -21.73 27.62 -5.36
CA ALA A 710 -22.83 26.91 -6.02
C ALA A 710 -22.35 26.02 -7.19
N ARG A 711 -21.21 26.36 -7.81
CA ARG A 711 -20.58 25.60 -8.89
C ARG A 711 -19.94 24.27 -8.48
N VAL A 712 -19.80 23.99 -7.18
CA VAL A 712 -19.40 22.64 -6.71
C VAL A 712 -20.36 21.56 -7.24
N LYS A 713 -21.60 21.95 -7.54
CA LYS A 713 -22.58 21.09 -8.20
C LYS A 713 -22.12 20.60 -9.58
N GLU A 714 -21.46 21.43 -10.38
CA GLU A 714 -20.86 21.02 -11.66
C GLU A 714 -19.77 19.96 -11.43
N THR A 715 -18.91 20.19 -10.44
CA THR A 715 -17.90 19.19 -10.02
C THR A 715 -18.57 17.88 -9.61
N TRP A 716 -19.67 17.91 -8.86
CA TRP A 716 -20.42 16.70 -8.53
C TRP A 716 -20.94 15.99 -9.78
N ASP A 717 -21.49 16.72 -10.76
CA ASP A 717 -22.02 16.13 -11.99
C ASP A 717 -20.90 15.50 -12.84
N ASN A 718 -19.81 16.23 -13.07
CA ASN A 718 -18.67 15.81 -13.89
C ASN A 718 -17.88 14.65 -13.27
N THR A 719 -17.81 14.57 -11.94
CA THR A 719 -17.24 13.42 -11.23
C THR A 719 -18.25 12.28 -11.00
N GLY A 720 -19.51 12.47 -11.39
CA GLY A 720 -20.59 11.51 -11.22
C GLY A 720 -20.91 10.69 -12.47
N TYR A 721 -20.61 11.21 -13.65
CA TYR A 721 -20.93 10.64 -14.96
C TYR A 721 -19.93 11.13 -16.04
N PRO A 722 -19.54 10.30 -17.03
CA PRO A 722 -19.99 8.93 -17.30
C PRO A 722 -19.40 7.88 -16.36
N LYS A 723 -18.31 8.22 -15.67
CA LYS A 723 -17.68 7.37 -14.65
C LYS A 723 -17.77 8.09 -13.30
N ARG A 724 -18.27 7.39 -12.28
CA ARG A 724 -18.36 7.94 -10.91
C ARG A 724 -17.01 7.85 -10.22
N LEU A 725 -16.33 8.99 -10.06
CA LEU A 725 -14.98 9.11 -9.49
C LEU A 725 -14.99 9.53 -8.03
N LYS A 726 -15.96 10.34 -7.62
CA LYS A 726 -16.00 10.94 -6.28
C LYS A 726 -17.39 10.87 -5.64
N PRO A 727 -17.48 10.78 -4.30
CA PRO A 727 -18.66 11.20 -3.56
C PRO A 727 -19.10 12.63 -3.88
N MET A 728 -20.29 13.01 -3.41
CA MET A 728 -20.76 14.39 -3.41
C MET A 728 -20.43 15.03 -2.07
N ASN A 729 -19.28 15.70 -1.98
CA ASN A 729 -18.86 16.36 -0.75
C ASN A 729 -19.19 17.86 -0.81
N MET A 730 -19.95 18.32 0.18
CA MET A 730 -20.17 19.74 0.45
C MET A 730 -19.24 20.14 1.59
N TYR A 731 -18.11 20.76 1.25
CA TYR A 731 -17.07 21.21 2.18
C TYR A 731 -17.09 22.74 2.20
N TYR A 732 -17.29 23.35 3.36
CA TYR A 732 -17.23 24.81 3.50
C TYR A 732 -16.84 25.23 4.92
N HIS A 733 -16.67 26.52 5.19
CA HIS A 733 -16.35 27.09 6.50
C HIS A 733 -17.50 27.95 7.03
N PHE A 734 -17.50 28.28 8.33
CA PHE A 734 -18.56 29.12 8.91
C PHE A 734 -18.66 30.51 8.25
N TYR A 735 -17.55 31.12 7.82
CA TYR A 735 -17.57 32.42 7.15
C TYR A 735 -18.41 32.42 5.86
N SER A 736 -18.74 31.27 5.27
CA SER A 736 -19.71 31.18 4.17
C SER A 736 -21.09 31.76 4.53
N LEU A 737 -21.40 31.92 5.81
CA LEU A 737 -22.63 32.53 6.30
C LEU A 737 -22.49 34.03 6.54
N ALA A 738 -21.30 34.62 6.34
CA ALA A 738 -21.06 36.04 6.53
C ALA A 738 -21.70 36.88 5.42
N LYS A 739 -21.66 36.39 4.18
CA LYS A 739 -22.08 37.12 2.97
C LYS A 739 -23.36 36.56 2.36
N LEU A 740 -24.25 37.44 1.88
CA LEU A 740 -25.53 37.04 1.26
C LEU A 740 -25.35 36.12 0.04
N GLY A 741 -24.35 36.38 -0.80
CA GLY A 741 -24.05 35.56 -1.98
C GLY A 741 -23.70 34.11 -1.60
N SER A 742 -22.83 33.92 -0.62
CA SER A 742 -22.39 32.58 -0.18
C SER A 742 -23.50 31.83 0.55
N TYR A 743 -24.27 32.52 1.40
CA TYR A 743 -25.47 31.92 2.01
C TYR A 743 -26.47 31.39 0.97
N ARG A 744 -26.74 32.15 -0.10
CA ARG A 744 -27.63 31.70 -1.18
C ARG A 744 -27.07 30.48 -1.91
N ALA A 745 -25.76 30.42 -2.14
CA ALA A 745 -25.10 29.25 -2.70
C ALA A 745 -25.24 28.03 -1.79
N LEU A 746 -25.06 28.18 -0.46
CA LEU A 746 -25.30 27.12 0.50
C LEU A 746 -26.75 26.64 0.47
N ILE A 747 -27.74 27.55 0.50
CA ILE A 747 -29.16 27.19 0.45
C ILE A 747 -29.49 26.39 -0.82
N TYR A 748 -28.97 26.80 -1.98
CA TYR A 748 -29.13 26.05 -3.23
C TYR A 748 -28.62 24.61 -3.13
N LEU A 749 -27.42 24.42 -2.58
CA LEU A 749 -26.79 23.11 -2.44
C LEU A 749 -27.48 22.24 -1.36
N TYR A 750 -27.86 22.82 -0.22
CA TYR A 750 -28.62 22.13 0.82
C TYR A 750 -30.01 21.70 0.32
N ASP A 751 -30.73 22.58 -0.39
CA ASP A 751 -32.01 22.24 -1.03
C ASP A 751 -31.84 21.09 -2.02
N TYR A 752 -30.76 21.09 -2.80
CA TYR A 752 -30.45 19.99 -3.72
C TYR A 752 -30.25 18.67 -2.97
N LEU A 753 -29.41 18.62 -1.93
CA LEU A 753 -29.15 17.40 -1.17
C LEU A 753 -30.41 16.91 -0.45
N TYR A 754 -31.16 17.81 0.17
CA TYR A 754 -32.40 17.50 0.88
C TYR A 754 -33.47 16.92 -0.06
N LYS A 755 -33.67 17.52 -1.24
CA LYS A 755 -34.61 17.02 -2.26
C LYS A 755 -34.19 15.65 -2.80
N ASN A 756 -32.88 15.39 -2.91
CA ASN A 756 -32.35 14.16 -3.50
C ASN A 756 -32.01 13.05 -2.48
N GLN A 757 -32.21 13.26 -1.17
CA GLN A 757 -31.78 12.36 -0.10
C GLN A 757 -32.28 10.91 -0.21
N LYS A 758 -33.39 10.67 -0.94
CA LYS A 758 -33.88 9.30 -1.23
C LYS A 758 -33.00 8.54 -2.23
N ASN A 759 -32.28 9.25 -3.10
CA ASN A 759 -31.49 8.69 -4.21
C ASN A 759 -29.98 8.67 -3.94
N ILE A 760 -29.52 9.39 -2.91
CA ILE A 760 -28.13 9.41 -2.45
C ILE A 760 -27.99 8.76 -1.07
N ALA A 761 -26.78 8.39 -0.68
CA ALA A 761 -26.46 7.89 0.65
C ALA A 761 -25.76 9.00 1.44
N ILE A 762 -26.52 9.73 2.26
CA ILE A 762 -25.94 10.77 3.13
C ILE A 762 -25.34 10.09 4.36
N ILE A 763 -24.03 10.23 4.53
CA ILE A 763 -23.23 9.64 5.62
C ILE A 763 -22.47 10.72 6.38
N TYR A 764 -22.00 10.38 7.58
CA TYR A 764 -21.10 11.25 8.31
C TYR A 764 -19.69 11.22 7.69
N PRO A 765 -18.92 12.33 7.78
CA PRO A 765 -17.53 12.37 7.33
C PRO A 765 -16.67 11.21 7.89
N SER A 766 -16.78 10.87 9.18
CA SER A 766 -16.04 9.75 9.76
C SER A 766 -16.26 8.41 9.03
N GLN A 767 -17.48 8.18 8.53
CA GLN A 767 -17.81 6.96 7.77
C GLN A 767 -17.09 6.96 6.42
N PHE A 768 -16.99 8.12 5.77
CA PHE A 768 -16.20 8.25 4.54
C PHE A 768 -14.70 8.04 4.81
N ILE A 769 -14.15 8.62 5.87
CA ILE A 769 -12.74 8.46 6.26
C ILE A 769 -12.41 6.97 6.43
N LYS A 770 -13.27 6.22 7.13
CA LYS A 770 -13.12 4.76 7.30
C LYS A 770 -13.21 3.99 5.99
N ILE A 771 -14.18 4.33 5.11
CA ILE A 771 -14.28 3.74 3.76
C ILE A 771 -12.99 3.99 2.96
N ALA A 772 -12.45 5.21 3.02
CA ALA A 772 -11.25 5.61 2.30
C ALA A 772 -9.99 4.91 2.85
N HIS A 773 -9.85 4.75 4.17
CA HIS A 773 -8.77 3.93 4.74
C HIS A 773 -8.93 2.45 4.38
N ASN A 774 -10.15 1.92 4.40
CA ASN A 774 -10.39 0.51 4.10
C ASN A 774 -10.14 0.18 2.62
N PHE A 775 -10.28 1.14 1.70
CA PHE A 775 -9.83 1.01 0.31
C PHE A 775 -8.36 0.55 0.21
N TYR A 776 -7.47 1.12 1.01
CA TYR A 776 -6.04 0.77 0.96
C TYR A 776 -5.70 -0.58 1.61
N THR A 777 -6.65 -1.19 2.33
CA THR A 777 -6.40 -2.41 3.12
C THR A 777 -7.26 -3.60 2.70
N ILE A 778 -8.33 -3.38 1.93
CA ILE A 778 -9.16 -4.43 1.36
C ILE A 778 -8.33 -5.27 0.37
N LYS A 779 -8.52 -6.59 0.41
CA LYS A 779 -7.78 -7.53 -0.47
C LYS A 779 -8.75 -8.29 -1.34
N ILE A 780 -8.42 -8.41 -2.63
CA ILE A 780 -9.18 -9.18 -3.62
C ILE A 780 -8.26 -10.24 -4.22
N LYS A 781 -8.62 -11.52 -4.04
CA LYS A 781 -7.90 -12.66 -4.59
C LYS A 781 -8.76 -13.33 -5.66
N LYS A 782 -8.22 -13.51 -6.87
CA LYS A 782 -8.83 -14.35 -7.91
C LYS A 782 -8.43 -15.80 -7.65
N ILE A 783 -9.43 -16.64 -7.43
CA ILE A 783 -9.28 -18.09 -7.26
C ILE A 783 -9.29 -18.78 -8.64
N SER A 784 -10.08 -18.25 -9.57
CA SER A 784 -10.14 -18.66 -10.97
C SER A 784 -10.67 -17.49 -11.83
N PRO A 785 -10.65 -17.55 -13.18
CA PRO A 785 -11.15 -16.48 -14.05
C PRO A 785 -12.53 -15.91 -13.70
N LYS A 786 -13.38 -16.69 -13.02
CA LYS A 786 -14.74 -16.31 -12.63
C LYS A 786 -14.98 -16.35 -11.12
N HIS A 787 -13.99 -16.66 -10.29
CA HIS A 787 -14.15 -16.80 -8.83
C HIS A 787 -13.22 -15.84 -8.11
N PHE A 788 -13.80 -14.96 -7.30
CA PHE A 788 -13.09 -13.95 -6.52
C PHE A 788 -13.42 -14.09 -5.05
N LYS A 789 -12.40 -13.97 -4.20
CA LYS A 789 -12.51 -13.87 -2.75
C LYS A 789 -12.10 -12.47 -2.31
N ILE A 790 -12.93 -11.85 -1.49
CA ILE A 790 -12.70 -10.54 -0.90
C ILE A 790 -12.46 -10.75 0.59
N SER A 791 -11.50 -10.05 1.15
CA SER A 791 -11.18 -10.05 2.58
C SER A 791 -10.82 -8.67 3.06
N ASN A 792 -10.94 -8.46 4.38
CA ASN A 792 -10.71 -7.19 5.04
C ASN A 792 -11.65 -6.07 4.53
N ALA A 793 -12.91 -6.41 4.24
CA ALA A 793 -13.95 -5.44 3.90
C ALA A 793 -14.67 -4.97 5.18
N THR A 794 -13.98 -4.19 6.02
CA THR A 794 -14.50 -3.73 7.32
C THR A 794 -15.54 -2.63 7.17
N ASP A 795 -15.22 -1.59 6.40
CA ASP A 795 -16.03 -0.38 6.23
C ASP A 795 -16.41 -0.14 4.76
N LEU A 796 -15.50 -0.46 3.84
CA LEU A 796 -15.78 -0.47 2.40
C LEU A 796 -16.56 -1.73 2.07
N LYS A 797 -17.88 -1.59 1.94
CA LYS A 797 -18.80 -2.70 1.67
C LYS A 797 -19.26 -2.80 0.22
N GLU A 798 -18.89 -1.87 -0.65
CA GLU A 798 -19.34 -1.86 -2.04
C GLU A 798 -18.26 -2.33 -3.00
N ILE A 799 -18.56 -3.40 -3.74
CA ILE A 799 -17.73 -3.93 -4.81
C ILE A 799 -18.47 -3.75 -6.13
N ARG A 800 -17.76 -3.44 -7.21
CA ARG A 800 -18.40 -3.22 -8.51
C ARG A 800 -17.70 -3.89 -9.67
N PHE A 801 -18.44 -4.10 -10.74
CA PHE A 801 -17.93 -4.44 -12.07
C PHE A 801 -18.38 -3.37 -13.06
N ASN A 802 -17.47 -2.93 -13.94
CA ASN A 802 -17.75 -1.92 -14.98
C ASN A 802 -18.48 -2.50 -16.20
N LYS A 803 -19.47 -3.34 -15.93
CA LYS A 803 -20.36 -3.96 -16.90
C LYS A 803 -21.53 -4.61 -16.18
N LYS A 804 -22.55 -4.99 -16.94
CA LYS A 804 -23.54 -5.97 -16.50
C LYS A 804 -22.87 -7.34 -16.35
N ILE A 805 -23.06 -8.01 -15.21
CA ILE A 805 -22.52 -9.35 -14.96
C ILE A 805 -23.64 -10.38 -14.72
N LYS A 806 -23.33 -11.65 -14.97
CA LYS A 806 -24.16 -12.79 -14.58
C LYS A 806 -23.48 -13.52 -13.42
N ILE A 807 -24.15 -13.58 -12.28
CA ILE A 807 -23.65 -14.22 -11.06
C ILE A 807 -24.13 -15.69 -11.05
N LYS A 808 -23.21 -16.62 -10.77
CA LYS A 808 -23.51 -18.03 -10.52
C LYS A 808 -23.88 -18.25 -9.06
N SER A 809 -23.04 -17.77 -8.14
CA SER A 809 -23.27 -17.80 -6.69
C SER A 809 -22.42 -16.76 -5.98
N THR A 810 -22.79 -16.41 -4.74
CA THR A 810 -22.05 -15.50 -3.86
C THR A 810 -22.06 -16.01 -2.43
N LYS A 811 -21.12 -15.53 -1.61
CA LYS A 811 -21.13 -15.65 -0.15
C LYS A 811 -21.03 -14.26 0.46
N ASN A 812 -21.89 -13.96 1.43
CA ASN A 812 -21.92 -12.68 2.15
C ASN A 812 -22.12 -11.44 1.24
N ILE A 813 -22.87 -11.58 0.13
CA ILE A 813 -23.35 -10.45 -0.68
C ILE A 813 -24.85 -10.30 -0.40
N ILE A 814 -25.26 -9.15 0.17
CA ILE A 814 -26.63 -8.90 0.61
C ILE A 814 -27.47 -8.17 -0.43
N LYS A 815 -26.84 -7.53 -1.43
CA LYS A 815 -27.54 -6.80 -2.48
C LYS A 815 -26.72 -6.76 -3.77
N VAL A 816 -27.40 -6.89 -4.91
CA VAL A 816 -26.81 -6.69 -6.24
C VAL A 816 -27.66 -5.67 -6.98
N THR A 817 -27.05 -4.61 -7.51
CA THR A 817 -27.75 -3.54 -8.23
C THR A 817 -27.04 -3.23 -9.54
N TYR A 818 -27.75 -3.29 -10.66
CA TYR A 818 -27.22 -2.83 -11.95
C TYR A 818 -27.64 -1.39 -12.21
N ASN A 819 -26.68 -0.49 -12.28
CA ASN A 819 -26.90 0.89 -12.69
C ASN A 819 -26.75 1.00 -14.21
N LYS A 820 -27.89 1.12 -14.91
CA LYS A 820 -27.95 1.25 -16.37
C LYS A 820 -27.19 2.48 -16.88
N LYS A 821 -27.34 3.63 -16.21
CA LYS A 821 -26.74 4.91 -16.62
C LYS A 821 -25.21 4.85 -16.61
N LEU A 822 -24.62 4.23 -15.59
CA LEU A 822 -23.16 4.08 -15.46
C LEU A 822 -22.63 2.80 -16.14
N ASN A 823 -23.51 1.90 -16.56
CA ASN A 823 -23.17 0.54 -16.97
C ASN A 823 -22.32 -0.21 -15.93
N VAL A 824 -22.70 -0.12 -14.65
CA VAL A 824 -21.96 -0.73 -13.53
C VAL A 824 -22.87 -1.67 -12.75
N THR A 825 -22.36 -2.86 -12.39
CA THR A 825 -23.01 -3.75 -11.42
C THR A 825 -22.35 -3.58 -10.06
N TYR A 826 -23.14 -3.22 -9.06
CA TYR A 826 -22.77 -3.05 -7.67
C TYR A 826 -23.15 -4.30 -6.86
N LEU A 827 -22.28 -4.74 -5.96
CA LEU A 827 -22.45 -5.85 -5.03
C LEU A 827 -22.12 -5.34 -3.63
N THR A 828 -23.12 -5.33 -2.76
CA THR A 828 -22.96 -4.91 -1.36
C THR A 828 -22.63 -6.11 -0.48
N ILE A 829 -21.47 -6.07 0.17
CA ILE A 829 -21.00 -7.04 1.15
C ILE A 829 -21.80 -6.89 2.45
N GLY A 830 -22.13 -8.01 3.10
CA GLY A 830 -22.76 -8.02 4.43
C GLY A 830 -21.80 -7.67 5.57
N ASP A 831 -22.19 -7.99 6.80
CA ASP A 831 -21.45 -7.56 7.99
C ASP A 831 -20.09 -8.24 8.13
N SER A 832 -19.98 -9.51 7.69
CA SER A 832 -18.69 -10.21 7.68
C SER A 832 -17.67 -9.49 6.78
N PRO A 833 -16.39 -9.39 7.19
CA PRO A 833 -15.35 -8.72 6.41
C PRO A 833 -14.84 -9.58 5.23
N GLN A 834 -15.45 -10.73 4.97
CA GLN A 834 -15.10 -11.63 3.88
C GLN A 834 -16.30 -11.91 2.98
N ALA A 835 -16.08 -11.95 1.67
CA ALA A 835 -17.10 -12.28 0.69
C ALA A 835 -16.52 -13.12 -0.46
N GLU A 836 -17.39 -13.84 -1.16
CA GLU A 836 -17.01 -14.56 -2.38
C GLU A 836 -18.00 -14.29 -3.51
N ILE A 837 -17.46 -14.19 -4.72
CA ILE A 837 -18.22 -13.91 -5.94
C ILE A 837 -17.82 -14.93 -6.99
N ILE A 838 -18.78 -15.71 -7.50
CA ILE A 838 -18.60 -16.66 -8.60
C ILE A 838 -19.50 -16.21 -9.76
N LEU A 839 -18.89 -15.88 -10.90
CA LEU A 839 -19.55 -15.46 -12.13
C LEU A 839 -19.94 -16.67 -13.01
N LYS A 840 -20.96 -16.50 -13.86
CA LYS A 840 -21.38 -17.52 -14.84
C LYS A 840 -20.43 -17.62 -16.03
#